data_AF-A0A0E3SDW3-F1
#
_entry.id   AF-A0A0E3SDW3-F1
#
_cell.length_a   1.000
_cell.length_b   1.000
_cell.length_c   1.000
_cell.angle_alpha   90.00
_cell.angle_beta   90.00
_cell.angle_gamma   90.00
#
_symmetry.space_group_name_H-M   'P 1'
#
loop_
_entity.id
_entity.type
_entity.pdbx_description
1 polymer ?
#
loop_
_entity_poly.entity_id
_entity_poly.type
_entity_poly.pdbx_seq_one_letter_code
_entity_poly.pdbx_strand_id
1 'polypeptide(L)'
;MLAVQADNVKISGIKAIGASGSSYSGIYLSGCNNCVIENNKLMSNGRGIYLVSSKGCTVSKNTITGNGYYGIVLGSCSGNTISGNTASDDARGIHVGSSDDNILSGNMVTSNSAYGIYVCGLSDRNLVYNNYFNNTDVTIKSGIGNSYNITKTAGKNIVSGTYIGGNYWGKPDGTGFSDTAVDRDGDGISDSAYTSITSSIYSDYLPLVNPSNPAAPDADFSSNVTSGNLPLNVLFTDASTGTATAWNWSFGDGTYSTLKNPVHTYSAAGNYTVKLTASNAAGNDTKIKENYIKVTTPQTPAVNFWGSPVSGNAPLNVTFKDNTTGSPTAWNWSFGDGTYSTDQNPKHTYSAAGNYTVKLTATNAAGSNTVTKSNYIKVTGSSLQTPIASFSSNITSGSAPLNVLFTDTSTGTPIAWNWNFGDGTNSAVQNPVHAYSTAGNYTVVLTVSNAAGNTTVTKSNYITVTGTVAQKPVAAFSASPTSGNAPLNVTFTDSSTGSPVAWNWNFGDGTSSTEKNPAHTYSTAGNYTVTLTVTNAAGSNTATKSSYISVGTTAQKPVINCWGSPRSGNAPLTVTFKDDSSGSPTAWNWSFGDGTTSTLQNPKHTYSAAGSYTIKLTVTNAAGNTTATKNNYITVTGTSVQMPIAGFSSNVTSGNLPLSVSFTDTSTGTPTAWNWSFGDGTYSTVKNPVHIYSTAGSYTVTLTATNAAGSNTATKSNYITVAGTSSQKPVASFSASPTSGNAPLGVSFTDSSTGSPTAWSWNFGDGTSSTQKSPTHTYSTAGNYTVTLTASNTAGSNTVTKTNYITVTGTTAQKPVINCWGSPRSGTAPLTVYFKDSSSGSPTSWNWSFGDGTTSTLQNPKHTYSAAGSYTIKLTVTNAAGSTTATKNNYIVVSKA
;
A
#
# COMPACT_ATOMS: atom_id res chain seq x y z
N MET A 1 -1.06 -8.16 -31.74
CA MET A 1 0.33 -7.68 -31.52
C MET A 1 0.59 -6.54 -32.47
N LEU A 2 0.95 -5.37 -31.96
CA LEU A 2 1.48 -4.25 -32.74
C LEU A 2 3.00 -4.25 -32.61
N ALA A 3 3.71 -4.55 -33.70
CA ALA A 3 5.17 -4.51 -33.75
C ALA A 3 5.63 -3.25 -34.49
N VAL A 4 6.55 -2.50 -33.90
CA VAL A 4 7.13 -1.29 -34.49
C VAL A 4 8.64 -1.50 -34.65
N GLN A 5 9.16 -1.10 -35.81
CA GLN A 5 10.57 -1.16 -36.21
C GLN A 5 11.00 0.18 -36.82
N ALA A 6 10.72 1.28 -36.10
CA ALA A 6 11.05 2.63 -36.52
C ALA A 6 11.25 3.53 -35.29
N ASP A 7 12.15 4.50 -35.44
CA ASP A 7 12.47 5.51 -34.42
C ASP A 7 11.48 6.68 -34.45
N ASN A 8 11.37 7.41 -33.35
CA ASN A 8 10.53 8.62 -33.19
C ASN A 8 9.03 8.36 -33.44
N VAL A 9 8.56 7.15 -33.18
CA VAL A 9 7.15 6.76 -33.37
C VAL A 9 6.35 7.08 -32.12
N LYS A 10 5.19 7.73 -32.30
CA LYS A 10 4.18 7.88 -31.25
C LYS A 10 3.05 6.85 -31.43
N ILE A 11 2.81 6.05 -30.40
CA ILE A 11 1.75 5.05 -30.32
C ILE A 11 0.79 5.46 -29.20
N SER A 12 -0.44 5.81 -29.55
CA SER A 12 -1.44 6.25 -28.56
C SER A 12 -2.85 5.81 -28.90
N GLY A 13 -3.66 5.56 -27.86
CA GLY A 13 -5.08 5.21 -27.99
C GLY A 13 -5.34 3.79 -28.51
N ILE A 14 -4.33 2.92 -28.57
CA ILE A 14 -4.47 1.53 -29.02
C ILE A 14 -5.10 0.69 -27.93
N LYS A 15 -6.07 -0.15 -28.33
CA LYS A 15 -6.63 -1.23 -27.49
C LYS A 15 -6.19 -2.58 -28.06
N ALA A 16 -5.26 -3.27 -27.40
CA ALA A 16 -4.79 -4.59 -27.82
C ALA A 16 -5.22 -5.67 -26.82
N ILE A 17 -5.98 -6.66 -27.30
CA ILE A 17 -6.51 -7.77 -26.48
C ILE A 17 -6.18 -9.12 -27.12
N GLY A 18 -5.81 -10.11 -26.29
CA GLY A 18 -5.83 -11.52 -26.67
C GLY A 18 -4.61 -12.03 -27.43
N ALA A 19 -3.49 -11.30 -27.45
CA ALA A 19 -2.24 -11.81 -28.00
C ALA A 19 -1.59 -12.82 -27.03
N SER A 20 -2.19 -13.99 -26.86
CA SER A 20 -2.05 -14.87 -25.67
C SER A 20 -0.83 -15.79 -25.63
N GLY A 21 -0.08 -15.95 -26.72
CA GLY A 21 1.17 -16.72 -26.73
C GLY A 21 2.30 -16.05 -25.94
N SER A 22 3.22 -16.85 -25.39
CA SER A 22 4.29 -16.39 -24.49
C SER A 22 5.32 -15.43 -25.12
N SER A 23 5.43 -15.44 -26.46
CA SER A 23 6.25 -14.51 -27.23
C SER A 23 5.49 -13.28 -27.73
N TYR A 24 4.16 -13.26 -27.59
CA TYR A 24 3.34 -12.19 -28.15
C TYR A 24 3.13 -11.05 -27.14
N SER A 25 3.23 -9.83 -27.66
CA SER A 25 3.04 -8.61 -26.89
C SER A 25 1.85 -7.81 -27.45
N GLY A 26 1.17 -7.03 -26.60
CA GLY A 26 0.22 -6.02 -27.06
C GLY A 26 0.93 -5.03 -27.96
N ILE A 27 2.00 -4.42 -27.45
CA ILE A 27 2.92 -3.55 -28.18
C ILE A 27 4.35 -4.09 -28.04
N TYR A 28 5.07 -4.20 -29.15
CA TYR A 28 6.45 -4.67 -29.22
C TYR A 28 7.33 -3.71 -30.01
N LEU A 29 8.40 -3.22 -29.39
CA LEU A 29 9.44 -2.40 -30.02
C LEU A 29 10.76 -3.15 -29.95
N SER A 30 11.47 -3.21 -31.09
CA SER A 30 12.79 -3.83 -31.18
C SER A 30 13.76 -2.89 -31.88
N GLY A 31 14.80 -2.47 -31.16
CA GLY A 31 15.80 -1.54 -31.70
C GLY A 31 15.27 -0.15 -32.05
N CYS A 32 14.15 0.26 -31.45
CA CYS A 32 13.50 1.54 -31.75
C CYS A 32 13.88 2.60 -30.72
N ASN A 33 14.21 3.81 -31.16
CA ASN A 33 14.67 4.90 -30.30
C ASN A 33 13.70 6.09 -30.29
N ASN A 34 13.64 6.80 -29.16
CA ASN A 34 12.86 8.02 -28.96
C ASN A 34 11.36 7.87 -29.26
N CYS A 35 10.81 6.66 -29.10
CA CYS A 35 9.40 6.40 -29.31
C CYS A 35 8.57 6.78 -28.08
N VAL A 36 7.31 7.19 -28.29
CA VAL A 36 6.37 7.52 -27.23
C VAL A 36 5.20 6.53 -27.28
N ILE A 37 5.00 5.77 -26.22
CA ILE A 37 3.88 4.83 -26.05
C ILE A 37 3.01 5.36 -24.94
N GLU A 38 1.85 5.95 -25.26
CA GLU A 38 0.99 6.56 -24.25
C GLU A 38 -0.51 6.30 -24.39
N ASN A 39 -1.24 6.32 -23.27
CA ASN A 39 -2.71 6.22 -23.27
C ASN A 39 -3.27 4.98 -24.00
N ASN A 40 -2.54 3.86 -23.98
CA ASN A 40 -2.98 2.60 -24.59
C ASN A 40 -3.63 1.66 -23.55
N LYS A 41 -4.51 0.76 -23.98
CA LYS A 41 -5.16 -0.27 -23.16
C LYS A 41 -4.76 -1.67 -23.64
N LEU A 42 -3.96 -2.39 -22.86
CA LEU A 42 -3.30 -3.64 -23.27
C LEU A 42 -3.68 -4.74 -22.29
N MET A 43 -4.63 -5.59 -22.68
CA MET A 43 -5.30 -6.51 -21.77
C MET A 43 -5.22 -7.96 -22.26
N SER A 44 -5.05 -8.93 -21.36
CA SER A 44 -5.10 -10.36 -21.73
C SER A 44 -4.16 -10.77 -22.87
N ASN A 45 -2.98 -10.15 -22.96
CA ASN A 45 -1.90 -10.56 -23.87
C ASN A 45 -0.87 -11.42 -23.11
N GLY A 46 0.10 -12.01 -23.80
CA GLY A 46 1.25 -12.66 -23.14
C GLY A 46 2.10 -11.61 -22.42
N ARG A 47 2.43 -10.52 -23.13
CA ARG A 47 3.08 -9.31 -22.60
C ARG A 47 2.23 -8.09 -22.93
N GLY A 48 2.11 -7.12 -22.03
CA GLY A 48 1.47 -5.84 -22.35
C GLY A 48 2.33 -5.04 -23.33
N ILE A 49 3.44 -4.49 -22.82
CA ILE A 49 4.42 -3.71 -23.57
C ILE A 49 5.79 -4.39 -23.44
N TYR A 50 6.48 -4.58 -24.56
CA TYR A 50 7.85 -5.08 -24.56
C TYR A 50 8.75 -4.19 -25.42
N LEU A 51 9.69 -3.51 -24.76
CA LEU A 51 10.80 -2.80 -25.39
C LEU A 51 12.03 -3.70 -25.32
N VAL A 52 12.67 -3.93 -26.46
CA VAL A 52 13.96 -4.61 -26.53
C VAL A 52 14.97 -3.78 -27.31
N SER A 53 16.20 -3.70 -26.80
CA SER A 53 17.32 -2.97 -27.42
C SER A 53 16.98 -1.52 -27.81
N SER A 54 16.06 -0.89 -27.08
CA SER A 54 15.46 0.42 -27.40
C SER A 54 16.00 1.50 -26.46
N LYS A 55 16.11 2.74 -26.96
CA LYS A 55 16.68 3.86 -26.19
C LYS A 55 15.85 5.13 -26.24
N GLY A 56 15.85 5.89 -25.14
CA GLY A 56 15.20 7.22 -25.13
C GLY A 56 13.67 7.18 -25.25
N CYS A 57 13.04 6.01 -25.14
CA CYS A 57 11.60 5.88 -25.31
C CYS A 57 10.85 6.31 -24.04
N THR A 58 9.65 6.86 -24.23
CA THR A 58 8.71 7.19 -23.15
C THR A 58 7.53 6.23 -23.18
N VAL A 59 7.27 5.53 -22.08
CA VAL A 59 6.08 4.69 -21.90
C VAL A 59 5.26 5.32 -20.79
N SER A 60 4.11 5.91 -21.11
CA SER A 60 3.36 6.66 -20.11
C SER A 60 1.84 6.57 -20.16
N LYS A 61 1.17 6.59 -19.02
CA LYS A 61 -0.32 6.62 -18.95
C LYS A 61 -1.02 5.46 -19.65
N ASN A 62 -0.33 4.32 -19.80
CA ASN A 62 -0.93 3.11 -20.37
C ASN A 62 -1.64 2.32 -19.27
N THR A 63 -2.73 1.66 -19.63
CA THR A 63 -3.43 0.67 -18.78
C THR A 63 -3.11 -0.72 -19.30
N ILE A 64 -2.31 -1.46 -18.54
CA ILE A 64 -1.84 -2.81 -18.86
C ILE A 64 -2.40 -3.75 -17.80
N THR A 65 -3.34 -4.64 -18.16
CA THR A 65 -4.02 -5.44 -17.13
C THR A 65 -4.29 -6.87 -17.55
N GLY A 66 -4.08 -7.83 -16.65
CA GLY A 66 -4.47 -9.23 -16.86
C GLY A 66 -3.67 -9.95 -17.95
N ASN A 67 -2.41 -9.56 -18.18
CA ASN A 67 -1.52 -10.19 -19.15
C ASN A 67 -0.82 -11.41 -18.53
N GLY A 68 -0.69 -12.49 -19.31
CA GLY A 68 -0.31 -13.81 -18.79
C GLY A 68 1.08 -13.89 -18.17
N TYR A 69 2.03 -13.05 -18.59
CA TYR A 69 3.40 -13.09 -18.08
C TYR A 69 3.91 -11.75 -17.57
N TYR A 70 3.77 -10.67 -18.35
CA TYR A 70 4.38 -9.39 -18.00
C TYR A 70 3.49 -8.21 -18.39
N GLY A 71 3.41 -7.20 -17.53
CA GLY A 71 2.83 -5.91 -17.86
C GLY A 71 3.75 -5.13 -18.80
N ILE A 72 4.84 -4.58 -18.26
CA ILE A 72 5.86 -3.83 -19.00
C ILE A 72 7.21 -4.56 -18.89
N VAL A 73 7.88 -4.75 -20.02
CA VAL A 73 9.19 -5.40 -20.10
C VAL A 73 10.21 -4.48 -20.78
N LEU A 74 11.35 -4.29 -20.13
CA LEU A 74 12.56 -3.70 -20.71
C LEU A 74 13.61 -4.80 -20.86
N GLY A 75 14.08 -5.05 -22.08
CA GLY A 75 15.14 -6.02 -22.37
C GLY A 75 16.32 -5.35 -23.05
N SER A 76 17.49 -5.32 -22.43
CA SER A 76 18.70 -4.69 -23.01
C SER A 76 18.49 -3.23 -23.46
N CYS A 77 17.67 -2.48 -22.73
CA CYS A 77 17.27 -1.10 -23.06
C CYS A 77 18.05 -0.07 -22.24
N SER A 78 18.14 1.18 -22.72
CA SER A 78 18.76 2.26 -21.94
C SER A 78 18.12 3.64 -22.11
N GLY A 79 18.14 4.46 -21.05
CA GLY A 79 17.68 5.86 -21.16
C GLY A 79 16.17 6.02 -21.37
N ASN A 80 15.34 5.04 -20.99
CA ASN A 80 13.89 5.11 -21.19
C ASN A 80 13.16 5.66 -19.97
N THR A 81 12.03 6.33 -20.18
CA THR A 81 11.15 6.86 -19.12
C THR A 81 9.85 6.08 -19.07
N ILE A 82 9.59 5.39 -17.96
CA ILE A 82 8.36 4.62 -17.72
C ILE A 82 7.58 5.37 -16.64
N SER A 83 6.48 6.05 -17.01
CA SER A 83 5.78 6.90 -16.04
C SER A 83 4.26 6.95 -16.11
N GLY A 84 3.59 7.01 -14.96
CA GLY A 84 2.13 7.17 -14.94
C GLY A 84 1.34 5.96 -15.47
N ASN A 85 1.96 4.79 -15.65
CA ASN A 85 1.28 3.60 -16.16
C ASN A 85 0.54 2.85 -15.04
N THR A 86 -0.53 2.16 -15.39
CA THR A 86 -1.21 1.19 -14.53
C THR A 86 -0.88 -0.22 -15.02
N ALA A 87 -0.24 -1.04 -14.19
CA ALA A 87 0.08 -2.45 -14.48
C ALA A 87 -0.53 -3.35 -13.39
N SER A 88 -1.61 -4.07 -13.70
CA SER A 88 -2.32 -4.87 -12.70
C SER A 88 -2.71 -6.27 -13.18
N ASP A 89 -2.83 -7.19 -12.23
CA ASP A 89 -3.30 -8.56 -12.48
C ASP A 89 -2.45 -9.31 -13.54
N ASP A 90 -1.21 -8.88 -13.78
CA ASP A 90 -0.24 -9.60 -14.60
C ASP A 90 0.55 -10.59 -13.71
N ALA A 91 1.30 -11.52 -14.30
CA ALA A 91 2.22 -12.31 -13.48
C ALA A 91 3.36 -11.43 -12.92
N ARG A 92 3.94 -10.54 -13.74
CA ARG A 92 4.91 -9.53 -13.30
C ARG A 92 4.51 -8.16 -13.81
N GLY A 93 4.41 -7.16 -12.93
CA GLY A 93 3.99 -5.81 -13.30
C GLY A 93 5.01 -5.11 -14.21
N ILE A 94 6.19 -4.79 -13.66
CA ILE A 94 7.30 -4.19 -14.42
C ILE A 94 8.55 -5.07 -14.31
N HIS A 95 9.13 -5.45 -15.45
CA HIS A 95 10.33 -6.27 -15.54
C HIS A 95 11.47 -5.50 -16.23
N VAL A 96 12.56 -5.27 -15.50
CA VAL A 96 13.78 -4.62 -15.98
C VAL A 96 14.86 -5.70 -16.17
N GLY A 97 15.05 -6.13 -17.42
CA GLY A 97 15.96 -7.19 -17.82
C GLY A 97 17.20 -6.65 -18.52
N SER A 98 18.37 -6.78 -17.89
CA SER A 98 19.67 -6.30 -18.40
C SER A 98 19.61 -4.89 -19.00
N SER A 99 18.87 -3.99 -18.37
CA SER A 99 18.58 -2.65 -18.89
C SER A 99 19.08 -1.59 -17.90
N ASP A 100 19.69 -0.54 -18.44
CA ASP A 100 20.40 0.46 -17.64
C ASP A 100 19.85 1.87 -17.83
N ASP A 101 20.15 2.79 -16.92
CA ASP A 101 19.89 4.24 -17.12
C ASP A 101 18.39 4.57 -17.38
N ASN A 102 17.45 3.74 -16.90
CA ASN A 102 16.01 3.99 -17.09
C ASN A 102 15.39 4.67 -15.86
N ILE A 103 14.37 5.49 -16.10
CA ILE A 103 13.61 6.16 -15.05
C ILE A 103 12.22 5.53 -14.95
N LEU A 104 11.85 5.06 -13.76
CA LEU A 104 10.53 4.53 -13.45
C LEU A 104 9.89 5.44 -12.41
N SER A 105 8.82 6.17 -12.76
CA SER A 105 8.15 7.05 -11.81
C SER A 105 6.65 7.26 -12.00
N GLY A 106 5.90 7.38 -10.91
CA GLY A 106 4.45 7.60 -10.98
C GLY A 106 3.65 6.39 -11.48
N ASN A 107 4.22 5.18 -11.52
CA ASN A 107 3.50 4.00 -12.00
C ASN A 107 2.67 3.37 -10.86
N MET A 108 1.46 2.93 -11.18
CA MET A 108 0.56 2.21 -10.28
C MET A 108 0.60 0.72 -10.63
N VAL A 109 1.23 -0.08 -9.78
CA VAL A 109 1.50 -1.49 -10.06
C VAL A 109 0.93 -2.35 -8.95
N THR A 110 -0.16 -3.08 -9.23
CA THR A 110 -0.99 -3.68 -8.17
C THR A 110 -1.47 -5.09 -8.52
N SER A 111 -1.63 -5.96 -7.51
CA SER A 111 -2.25 -7.28 -7.66
C SER A 111 -1.58 -8.22 -8.68
N ASN A 112 -0.29 -8.03 -8.96
CA ASN A 112 0.46 -8.93 -9.84
C ASN A 112 0.86 -10.21 -9.08
N SER A 113 0.67 -11.38 -9.71
CA SER A 113 0.68 -12.67 -8.99
C SER A 113 2.05 -13.22 -8.64
N ALA A 114 3.12 -12.79 -9.33
CA ALA A 114 4.50 -13.14 -9.01
C ALA A 114 5.28 -11.96 -8.46
N TYR A 115 5.40 -10.84 -9.19
CA TYR A 115 6.15 -9.67 -8.69
C TYR A 115 5.53 -8.34 -9.15
N GLY A 116 5.50 -7.34 -8.28
CA GLY A 116 5.19 -5.97 -8.67
C GLY A 116 6.26 -5.38 -9.58
N ILE A 117 7.50 -5.35 -9.08
CA ILE A 117 8.69 -4.97 -9.85
C ILE A 117 9.74 -6.07 -9.75
N TYR A 118 10.36 -6.36 -10.89
CA TYR A 118 11.50 -7.25 -11.01
C TYR A 118 12.67 -6.55 -11.68
N VAL A 119 13.82 -6.47 -11.00
CA VAL A 119 15.06 -5.94 -11.58
C VAL A 119 16.12 -7.05 -11.61
N CYS A 120 16.64 -7.34 -12.80
CA CYS A 120 17.72 -8.31 -13.00
C CYS A 120 19.04 -7.80 -12.42
N GLY A 121 19.92 -8.71 -11.98
CA GLY A 121 21.22 -8.34 -11.37
C GLY A 121 22.23 -7.72 -12.35
N LEU A 122 21.95 -7.75 -13.66
CA LEU A 122 22.75 -7.09 -14.71
C LEU A 122 22.15 -5.74 -15.14
N SER A 123 21.25 -5.16 -14.35
CA SER A 123 20.59 -3.88 -14.63
C SER A 123 21.06 -2.85 -13.64
N ASP A 124 21.67 -1.77 -14.11
CA ASP A 124 22.33 -0.75 -13.30
C ASP A 124 21.87 0.67 -13.66
N ARG A 125 22.10 1.62 -12.75
CA ARG A 125 21.80 3.06 -12.97
C ARG A 125 20.32 3.34 -13.29
N ASN A 126 19.40 2.45 -12.92
CA ASN A 126 17.98 2.75 -13.02
C ASN A 126 17.54 3.57 -11.80
N LEU A 127 16.70 4.58 -12.04
CA LEU A 127 16.12 5.44 -11.01
C LEU A 127 14.64 5.12 -10.86
N VAL A 128 14.26 4.55 -9.71
CA VAL A 128 12.90 4.11 -9.40
C VAL A 128 12.37 4.93 -8.24
N TYR A 129 11.42 5.83 -8.48
CA TYR A 129 10.89 6.72 -7.45
C TYR A 129 9.43 7.10 -7.72
N ASN A 130 8.70 7.45 -6.68
CA ASN A 130 7.30 7.85 -6.76
C ASN A 130 6.35 6.82 -7.41
N ASN A 131 6.62 5.53 -7.26
CA ASN A 131 5.75 4.46 -7.77
C ASN A 131 4.90 3.86 -6.64
N TYR A 132 3.72 3.34 -7.00
CA TYR A 132 2.83 2.62 -6.10
C TYR A 132 2.95 1.11 -6.34
N PHE A 133 3.76 0.41 -5.56
CA PHE A 133 3.88 -1.04 -5.63
C PHE A 133 3.04 -1.67 -4.52
N ASN A 134 1.92 -2.30 -4.88
CA ASN A 134 1.08 -3.05 -3.94
C ASN A 134 0.82 -4.48 -4.47
N ASN A 135 1.76 -5.39 -4.20
CA ASN A 135 1.77 -6.74 -4.76
C ASN A 135 2.25 -7.75 -3.71
N THR A 136 2.03 -9.04 -3.94
CA THR A 136 2.43 -10.10 -3.00
C THR A 136 3.93 -10.14 -2.78
N ASP A 137 4.72 -9.93 -3.83
CA ASP A 137 6.19 -9.91 -3.76
C ASP A 137 6.80 -8.80 -4.63
N VAL A 138 8.02 -8.42 -4.26
CA VAL A 138 8.94 -7.55 -5.02
C VAL A 138 10.30 -8.24 -5.06
N THR A 139 11.01 -8.21 -6.19
CA THR A 139 12.34 -8.84 -6.29
C THR A 139 13.31 -7.98 -7.08
N ILE A 140 14.40 -7.55 -6.44
CA ILE A 140 15.39 -6.66 -7.02
C ILE A 140 16.77 -7.28 -6.80
N LYS A 141 17.28 -8.01 -7.80
CA LYS A 141 18.58 -8.67 -7.67
C LYS A 141 19.72 -7.63 -7.74
N SER A 142 20.88 -7.95 -7.15
CA SER A 142 22.03 -7.06 -6.96
C SER A 142 22.63 -6.51 -8.27
N GLY A 143 21.97 -5.52 -8.87
CA GLY A 143 22.61 -4.54 -9.74
C GLY A 143 23.32 -3.51 -8.86
N ILE A 144 24.61 -3.27 -9.11
CA ILE A 144 25.52 -2.46 -8.31
C ILE A 144 25.27 -0.94 -8.43
N GLY A 145 24.22 -0.46 -9.12
CA GLY A 145 24.01 0.98 -9.30
C GLY A 145 22.58 1.52 -9.39
N ASN A 146 21.54 0.83 -8.93
CA ASN A 146 20.16 1.37 -8.99
C ASN A 146 19.83 2.25 -7.77
N SER A 147 18.99 3.28 -7.96
CA SER A 147 18.46 4.12 -6.88
C SER A 147 16.94 3.97 -6.73
N TYR A 148 16.46 3.90 -5.49
CA TYR A 148 15.04 3.73 -5.14
C TYR A 148 14.38 4.96 -4.55
N ASN A 149 15.08 6.10 -4.57
CA ASN A 149 14.54 7.40 -4.19
C ASN A 149 15.32 8.51 -4.91
N ILE A 150 14.73 9.69 -4.88
CA ILE A 150 15.40 10.95 -5.18
C ILE A 150 15.55 11.76 -3.89
N THR A 151 16.28 12.86 -3.94
CA THR A 151 16.24 13.86 -2.86
C THR A 151 14.80 14.29 -2.60
N LYS A 152 14.40 14.40 -1.33
CA LYS A 152 13.08 14.87 -0.89
C LYS A 152 12.74 16.19 -1.59
N THR A 153 11.76 16.15 -2.47
CA THR A 153 11.40 17.27 -3.37
C THR A 153 9.93 17.63 -3.15
N ALA A 154 9.63 18.92 -2.96
CA ALA A 154 8.25 19.36 -2.79
C ALA A 154 7.40 19.03 -4.04
N GLY A 155 6.22 18.43 -3.84
CA GLY A 155 5.32 18.04 -4.92
C GLY A 155 4.42 16.88 -4.53
N LYS A 156 3.22 16.85 -5.11
CA LYS A 156 2.24 15.79 -4.80
C LYS A 156 2.75 14.42 -5.29
N ASN A 157 2.92 13.47 -4.37
CA ASN A 157 3.37 12.12 -4.68
C ASN A 157 2.20 11.18 -5.08
N ILE A 158 2.53 9.95 -5.46
CA ILE A 158 1.58 8.94 -5.98
C ILE A 158 0.53 8.50 -4.94
N VAL A 159 0.77 8.73 -3.65
CA VAL A 159 -0.17 8.48 -2.53
C VAL A 159 -0.77 9.77 -1.95
N SER A 160 -0.70 10.86 -2.71
CA SER A 160 -1.21 12.18 -2.33
C SER A 160 -0.50 12.89 -1.16
N GLY A 161 0.69 12.43 -0.76
CA GLY A 161 1.58 13.16 0.15
C GLY A 161 2.19 14.41 -0.50
N THR A 162 2.77 15.29 0.31
CA THR A 162 3.21 16.64 -0.11
C THR A 162 4.64 16.68 -0.66
N TYR A 163 5.40 15.60 -0.49
CA TYR A 163 6.76 15.46 -1.01
C TYR A 163 6.91 14.21 -1.87
N ILE A 164 7.64 14.37 -2.98
CA ILE A 164 8.14 13.29 -3.81
C ILE A 164 9.46 12.80 -3.22
N GLY A 165 9.55 11.50 -2.97
CA GLY A 165 10.72 10.84 -2.41
C GLY A 165 10.95 9.49 -3.11
N GLY A 166 10.84 8.42 -2.34
CA GLY A 166 10.94 7.03 -2.76
C GLY A 166 9.62 6.48 -3.30
N ASN A 167 9.35 5.21 -3.03
CA ASN A 167 8.20 4.47 -3.55
C ASN A 167 7.31 3.96 -2.42
N TYR A 168 6.05 3.64 -2.75
CA TYR A 168 5.15 2.94 -1.85
C TYR A 168 5.35 1.44 -1.99
N TRP A 169 5.64 0.75 -0.88
CA TRP A 169 5.96 -0.67 -0.76
C TRP A 169 4.89 -1.42 0.05
N GLY A 170 3.71 -1.58 -0.54
CA GLY A 170 2.55 -2.21 0.08
C GLY A 170 2.35 -3.68 -0.29
N LYS A 171 1.44 -4.35 0.44
CA LYS A 171 0.91 -5.67 0.12
C LYS A 171 -0.62 -5.65 0.07
N PRO A 172 -1.27 -6.47 -0.78
CA PRO A 172 -2.73 -6.46 -0.91
C PRO A 172 -3.49 -6.79 0.39
N ASP A 173 -2.82 -7.46 1.34
CA ASP A 173 -3.37 -7.78 2.67
C ASP A 173 -3.17 -6.67 3.73
N GLY A 174 -2.58 -5.53 3.34
CA GLY A 174 -2.30 -4.40 4.22
C GLY A 174 -1.12 -4.60 5.17
N THR A 175 -0.29 -5.63 4.95
CA THR A 175 0.88 -5.94 5.79
C THR A 175 2.20 -5.46 5.19
N GLY A 176 2.17 -4.74 4.08
CA GLY A 176 3.36 -4.20 3.44
C GLY A 176 4.06 -3.15 4.31
N PHE A 177 5.30 -2.84 3.97
CA PHE A 177 6.07 -1.83 4.68
C PHE A 177 5.33 -0.50 4.70
N SER A 178 4.89 -0.02 3.53
CA SER A 178 4.23 1.28 3.43
C SER A 178 2.79 1.29 3.98
N ASP A 179 2.20 0.12 4.20
CA ASP A 179 0.89 0.00 4.84
C ASP A 179 0.98 0.16 6.37
N THR A 180 2.16 -0.10 6.96
CA THR A 180 2.37 -0.17 8.41
C THR A 180 3.42 0.81 8.94
N ALA A 181 4.25 1.39 8.07
CA ALA A 181 5.28 2.34 8.44
C ALA A 181 4.67 3.67 8.93
N VAL A 182 5.34 4.28 9.90
CA VAL A 182 4.88 5.50 10.57
C VAL A 182 5.42 6.73 9.84
N ASP A 183 4.54 7.71 9.64
CA ASP A 183 4.83 9.07 9.19
C ASP A 183 4.32 10.02 10.28
N ARG A 184 5.23 10.51 11.14
CA ARG A 184 4.88 11.36 12.30
C ARG A 184 4.68 12.82 11.92
N ASP A 185 5.36 13.30 10.88
CA ASP A 185 5.26 14.70 10.47
C ASP A 185 4.15 14.94 9.43
N GLY A 186 3.51 13.87 8.96
CA GLY A 186 2.35 13.87 8.08
C GLY A 186 2.70 14.26 6.65
N ASP A 187 3.97 14.15 6.27
CA ASP A 187 4.46 14.67 5.00
C ASP A 187 4.28 13.69 3.81
N GLY A 188 3.86 12.45 4.12
CA GLY A 188 3.64 11.35 3.18
C GLY A 188 4.87 10.51 2.88
N ILE A 189 5.94 10.65 3.67
CA ILE A 189 7.18 9.86 3.64
C ILE A 189 7.35 9.18 5.01
N SER A 190 7.72 7.91 5.02
CA SER A 190 7.94 7.19 6.28
C SER A 190 9.21 7.67 6.99
N ASP A 191 9.14 7.75 8.32
CA ASP A 191 10.26 8.08 9.21
C ASP A 191 11.38 7.00 9.21
N SER A 192 11.11 5.83 8.63
CA SER A 192 12.06 4.73 8.50
C SER A 192 12.36 4.42 7.03
N ALA A 193 13.61 4.04 6.76
CA ALA A 193 13.99 3.54 5.45
C ALA A 193 13.46 2.12 5.21
N TYR A 194 13.11 1.80 3.96
CA TYR A 194 12.80 0.44 3.54
C TYR A 194 14.10 -0.26 3.11
N THR A 195 14.64 -1.08 4.00
CA THR A 195 15.93 -1.78 3.84
C THR A 195 15.78 -3.23 3.36
N SER A 196 14.55 -3.76 3.31
CA SER A 196 14.27 -5.16 2.96
C SER A 196 14.14 -5.39 1.46
N ILE A 197 14.92 -4.68 0.65
CA ILE A 197 14.95 -4.89 -0.81
C ILE A 197 15.76 -6.16 -1.08
N THR A 198 15.07 -7.29 -1.26
CA THR A 198 15.66 -8.64 -1.40
C THR A 198 16.84 -8.68 -2.36
N SER A 199 18.04 -9.02 -1.87
CA SER A 199 19.27 -9.13 -2.67
C SER A 199 19.79 -7.83 -3.28
N SER A 200 19.31 -6.65 -2.84
CA SER A 200 19.92 -5.36 -3.13
C SER A 200 20.68 -4.85 -1.90
N ILE A 201 21.81 -4.17 -2.12
CA ILE A 201 22.51 -3.41 -1.07
C ILE A 201 21.95 -2.01 -0.89
N TYR A 202 21.06 -1.57 -1.80
CA TYR A 202 20.46 -0.26 -1.78
C TYR A 202 19.11 -0.30 -1.07
N SER A 203 18.83 0.75 -0.32
CA SER A 203 17.56 0.92 0.40
C SER A 203 16.76 2.05 -0.22
N ASP A 204 15.45 2.01 -0.04
CA ASP A 204 14.64 3.20 -0.22
C ASP A 204 14.67 4.00 1.09
N TYR A 205 15.38 5.14 1.10
CA TYR A 205 15.55 6.01 2.25
C TYR A 205 14.39 6.99 2.45
N LEU A 206 13.50 7.15 1.47
CA LEU A 206 12.35 8.04 1.55
C LEU A 206 11.05 7.33 1.12
N PRO A 207 10.76 6.13 1.65
CA PRO A 207 9.62 5.33 1.20
C PRO A 207 8.32 6.09 1.47
N LEU A 208 7.40 6.03 0.52
CA LEU A 208 6.12 6.72 0.62
C LEU A 208 5.16 5.92 1.52
N VAL A 209 4.34 6.62 2.29
CA VAL A 209 3.23 6.02 3.05
C VAL A 209 1.97 6.85 2.82
N ASN A 210 0.80 6.25 3.07
CA ASN A 210 -0.43 7.03 3.01
C ASN A 210 -0.32 8.12 4.09
N PRO A 211 -0.41 9.41 3.71
CA PRO A 211 -0.26 10.48 4.68
C PRO A 211 -1.32 10.28 5.76
N SER A 212 -0.87 10.15 7.01
CA SER A 212 -1.78 10.23 8.14
C SER A 212 -2.40 11.62 8.06
N ASN A 213 -3.72 11.70 7.85
CA ASN A 213 -4.37 13.00 7.69
C ASN A 213 -4.09 13.78 8.99
N PRO A 214 -3.33 14.89 8.95
CA PRO A 214 -3.04 15.61 10.19
C PRO A 214 -4.38 16.07 10.74
N ALA A 215 -4.69 15.71 11.98
CA ALA A 215 -5.88 16.24 12.62
C ALA A 215 -5.69 17.75 12.80
N ALA A 216 -6.75 18.55 12.61
CA ALA A 216 -6.75 19.92 13.08
C ALA A 216 -6.42 19.92 14.59
N PRO A 217 -5.67 20.91 15.11
CA PRO A 217 -5.39 20.97 16.54
C PRO A 217 -6.69 21.02 17.33
N ASP A 218 -6.73 20.45 18.53
CA ASP A 218 -7.82 20.67 19.51
C ASP A 218 -7.29 21.64 20.56
N ALA A 219 -7.82 22.86 20.59
CA ALA A 219 -7.25 23.96 21.34
C ALA A 219 -7.60 23.85 22.84
N ASP A 220 -6.60 23.93 23.70
CA ASP A 220 -6.80 24.09 25.14
C ASP A 220 -5.63 24.83 25.81
N PHE A 221 -5.85 25.37 27.00
CA PHE A 221 -4.82 26.09 27.75
C PHE A 221 -5.04 26.16 29.26
N SER A 222 -4.02 26.57 29.99
CA SER A 222 -4.10 26.89 31.43
C SER A 222 -3.37 28.18 31.78
N SER A 223 -3.58 28.70 33.00
CA SER A 223 -2.81 29.83 33.56
C SER A 223 -2.28 29.50 34.97
N ASN A 224 -1.20 30.17 35.38
CA ASN A 224 -0.63 30.02 36.72
C ASN A 224 -1.50 30.67 37.84
N VAL A 225 -2.24 31.72 37.51
CA VAL A 225 -3.19 32.41 38.40
C VAL A 225 -4.44 32.81 37.62
N THR A 226 -5.58 32.91 38.31
CA THR A 226 -6.87 33.33 37.72
C THR A 226 -7.43 34.60 38.36
N SER A 227 -6.79 35.13 39.41
CA SER A 227 -7.15 36.43 39.97
C SER A 227 -5.99 37.11 40.69
N GLY A 228 -6.05 38.44 40.83
CA GLY A 228 -5.06 39.23 41.59
C GLY A 228 -5.21 40.74 41.44
N ASN A 229 -4.32 41.49 42.10
CA ASN A 229 -4.31 42.95 42.04
C ASN A 229 -3.46 43.48 40.88
N LEU A 230 -3.73 44.72 40.48
CA LEU A 230 -2.96 45.45 39.49
C LEU A 230 -1.53 45.81 39.95
N PRO A 231 -0.53 45.70 39.07
CA PRO A 231 -0.56 44.96 37.80
C PRO A 231 -0.52 43.44 38.03
N LEU A 232 -1.35 42.68 37.30
CA LEU A 232 -1.38 41.21 37.42
C LEU A 232 -0.64 40.55 36.26
N ASN A 233 0.49 39.90 36.57
CA ASN A 233 1.24 39.08 35.61
C ASN A 233 0.70 37.65 35.59
N VAL A 234 0.29 37.18 34.40
CA VAL A 234 -0.27 35.84 34.18
C VAL A 234 0.55 35.13 33.11
N LEU A 235 1.08 33.95 33.44
CA LEU A 235 1.67 33.02 32.49
C LEU A 235 0.57 32.10 31.95
N PHE A 236 0.40 32.09 30.62
CA PHE A 236 -0.47 31.17 29.92
C PHE A 236 0.34 30.03 29.30
N THR A 237 -0.17 28.81 29.44
CA THR A 237 0.46 27.60 28.91
C THR A 237 -0.49 26.91 27.93
N ASP A 238 -0.02 26.72 26.70
CA ASP A 238 -0.69 25.92 25.67
C ASP A 238 -0.78 24.45 26.11
N ALA A 239 -1.98 23.90 26.01
CA ALA A 239 -2.30 22.50 26.27
C ALA A 239 -2.97 21.83 25.05
N SER A 240 -2.91 22.48 23.88
CA SER A 240 -3.56 22.01 22.67
C SER A 240 -2.96 20.69 22.16
N THR A 241 -3.79 19.81 21.61
CA THR A 241 -3.34 18.56 20.97
C THR A 241 -3.30 18.72 19.44
N GLY A 242 -2.77 17.74 18.69
CA GLY A 242 -2.76 17.78 17.21
C GLY A 242 -1.68 18.67 16.57
N THR A 243 -0.47 18.72 17.14
CA THR A 243 0.74 19.36 16.57
C THR A 243 0.52 20.77 16.00
N ALA A 244 -0.06 21.67 16.81
CA ALA A 244 -0.18 23.08 16.44
C ALA A 244 1.18 23.71 16.09
N THR A 245 1.23 24.45 14.98
CA THR A 245 2.42 25.16 14.49
C THR A 245 2.30 26.68 14.61
N ALA A 246 1.11 27.21 14.92
CA ALA A 246 0.88 28.61 15.21
C ALA A 246 -0.21 28.80 16.28
N TRP A 247 -0.05 29.83 17.11
CA TRP A 247 -0.96 30.22 18.20
C TRP A 247 -1.43 31.65 17.99
N ASN A 248 -2.67 31.93 18.41
CA ASN A 248 -3.21 33.29 18.47
C ASN A 248 -4.02 33.44 19.75
N TRP A 249 -3.45 34.16 20.71
CA TRP A 249 -4.05 34.48 21.99
C TRP A 249 -4.76 35.82 21.94
N SER A 250 -5.92 35.91 22.58
CA SER A 250 -6.63 37.15 22.91
C SER A 250 -6.87 37.16 24.42
N PHE A 251 -6.29 38.12 25.12
CA PHE A 251 -6.37 38.20 26.58
C PHE A 251 -7.65 38.86 27.10
N GLY A 252 -8.50 39.38 26.20
CA GLY A 252 -9.79 39.98 26.57
C GLY A 252 -9.72 41.44 26.96
N ASP A 253 -8.52 42.05 26.99
CA ASP A 253 -8.26 43.47 27.22
C ASP A 253 -7.91 44.24 25.94
N GLY A 254 -8.11 43.62 24.77
CA GLY A 254 -7.74 44.17 23.46
C GLY A 254 -6.29 43.87 23.04
N THR A 255 -5.53 43.13 23.84
CA THR A 255 -4.16 42.69 23.50
C THR A 255 -4.11 41.21 23.10
N TYR A 256 -3.08 40.85 22.34
CA TYR A 256 -2.93 39.54 21.69
C TYR A 256 -1.50 39.04 21.76
N SER A 257 -1.29 37.73 21.53
CA SER A 257 0.05 37.14 21.40
C SER A 257 0.05 35.96 20.43
N THR A 258 1.19 35.71 19.79
CA THR A 258 1.39 34.53 18.91
C THR A 258 2.41 33.53 19.48
N LEU A 259 2.94 33.80 20.67
CA LEU A 259 3.83 32.88 21.35
C LEU A 259 3.06 31.65 21.83
N LYS A 260 3.73 30.48 21.86
CA LYS A 260 3.14 29.25 22.40
C LYS A 260 2.69 29.41 23.86
N ASN A 261 3.57 29.95 24.71
CA ASN A 261 3.30 30.16 26.15
C ASN A 261 3.59 31.63 26.53
N PRO A 262 2.66 32.56 26.32
CA PRO A 262 2.89 33.98 26.59
C PRO A 262 2.75 34.30 28.09
N VAL A 263 3.51 35.29 28.55
CA VAL A 263 3.24 36.01 29.80
C VAL A 263 2.53 37.31 29.43
N HIS A 264 1.40 37.60 30.09
CA HIS A 264 0.63 38.81 29.89
C HIS A 264 0.44 39.58 31.20
N THR A 265 0.46 40.91 31.12
CA THR A 265 0.28 41.81 32.27
C THR A 265 -1.02 42.60 32.13
N TYR A 266 -1.99 42.31 32.98
CA TYR A 266 -3.21 43.11 33.04
C TYR A 266 -2.96 44.38 33.86
N SER A 267 -3.17 45.53 33.22
CA SER A 267 -2.91 46.87 33.78
C SER A 267 -4.17 47.65 34.17
N ALA A 268 -5.35 47.12 33.88
CA ALA A 268 -6.64 47.64 34.33
C ALA A 268 -7.45 46.58 35.11
N ALA A 269 -8.34 47.04 35.99
CA ALA A 269 -9.19 46.15 36.75
C ALA A 269 -10.35 45.70 35.87
N GLY A 270 -10.74 44.43 35.97
CA GLY A 270 -11.77 43.84 35.12
C GLY A 270 -11.83 42.33 35.22
N ASN A 271 -12.85 41.75 34.58
CA ASN A 271 -12.93 40.32 34.31
C ASN A 271 -12.64 40.12 32.82
N TYR A 272 -11.68 39.25 32.51
CA TYR A 272 -11.14 39.10 31.16
C TYR A 272 -11.42 37.70 30.62
N THR A 273 -12.06 37.64 29.47
CA THR A 273 -12.27 36.41 28.70
C THR A 273 -11.04 36.13 27.85
N VAL A 274 -10.41 34.98 28.07
CA VAL A 274 -9.20 34.58 27.35
C VAL A 274 -9.55 33.58 26.26
N LYS A 275 -8.99 33.79 25.06
CA LYS A 275 -9.17 32.94 23.89
C LYS A 275 -7.82 32.50 23.35
N LEU A 276 -7.69 31.23 22.98
CA LEU A 276 -6.57 30.68 22.23
C LEU A 276 -7.10 30.03 20.95
N THR A 277 -6.56 30.41 19.80
CA THR A 277 -6.71 29.67 18.54
C THR A 277 -5.38 28.99 18.21
N ALA A 278 -5.39 27.66 18.11
CA ALA A 278 -4.24 26.86 17.72
C ALA A 278 -4.44 26.33 16.30
N SER A 279 -3.41 26.42 15.45
CA SER A 279 -3.53 26.08 14.02
C SER A 279 -2.34 25.28 13.51
N ASN A 280 -2.60 24.40 12.54
CA ASN A 280 -1.61 23.70 11.72
C ASN A 280 -2.07 23.70 10.25
N ALA A 281 -1.37 22.99 9.36
CA ALA A 281 -1.71 22.93 7.94
C ALA A 281 -3.08 22.26 7.64
N ALA A 282 -3.60 21.45 8.57
CA ALA A 282 -4.87 20.75 8.42
C ALA A 282 -6.09 21.55 8.93
N GLY A 283 -5.88 22.58 9.75
CA GLY A 283 -6.96 23.43 10.23
C GLY A 283 -6.60 24.21 11.50
N ASN A 284 -7.62 24.79 12.13
CA ASN A 284 -7.49 25.45 13.41
C ASN A 284 -8.67 25.10 14.31
N ASP A 285 -8.44 25.16 15.61
CA ASP A 285 -9.48 25.13 16.63
C ASP A 285 -9.28 26.26 17.63
N THR A 286 -10.33 26.59 18.37
CA THR A 286 -10.37 27.74 19.27
C THR A 286 -11.00 27.40 20.61
N LYS A 287 -10.24 27.64 21.68
CA LYS A 287 -10.73 27.60 23.06
C LYS A 287 -11.05 28.99 23.57
N ILE A 288 -12.21 29.14 24.20
CA ILE A 288 -12.61 30.37 24.91
C ILE A 288 -12.89 30.01 26.37
N LYS A 289 -12.27 30.73 27.31
CA LYS A 289 -12.60 30.69 28.74
C LYS A 289 -13.13 32.05 29.16
N GLU A 290 -14.44 32.12 29.38
CA GLU A 290 -15.14 33.35 29.76
C GLU A 290 -14.77 33.79 31.18
N ASN A 291 -14.54 35.09 31.38
CA ASN A 291 -14.19 35.68 32.67
C ASN A 291 -13.06 34.94 33.42
N TYR A 292 -12.09 34.42 32.67
CA TYR A 292 -11.07 33.52 33.17
C TYR A 292 -10.06 34.20 34.10
N ILE A 293 -9.73 35.48 33.85
CA ILE A 293 -8.84 36.27 34.72
C ILE A 293 -9.60 37.44 35.35
N LYS A 294 -9.51 37.56 36.68
CA LYS A 294 -10.09 38.68 37.45
C LYS A 294 -9.02 39.57 38.06
N VAL A 295 -9.04 40.85 37.70
CA VAL A 295 -8.02 41.83 38.10
C VAL A 295 -8.66 42.96 38.89
N THR A 296 -8.08 43.32 40.03
CA THR A 296 -8.62 44.35 40.94
C THR A 296 -7.60 45.45 41.26
N THR A 297 -8.05 46.68 41.55
CA THR A 297 -7.18 47.74 42.07
C THR A 297 -6.82 47.48 43.54
N PRO A 298 -5.58 47.72 43.98
CA PRO A 298 -5.27 47.81 45.41
C PRO A 298 -6.13 48.91 46.06
N GLN A 299 -6.84 48.58 47.15
CA GLN A 299 -7.64 49.55 47.93
C GLN A 299 -7.17 49.59 49.38
N THR A 300 -7.12 50.79 49.97
CA THR A 300 -6.96 50.95 51.43
C THR A 300 -8.12 50.24 52.15
N PRO A 301 -7.92 49.74 53.38
CA PRO A 301 -8.99 49.04 54.08
C PRO A 301 -10.21 49.96 54.25
N ALA A 302 -11.40 49.50 53.88
CA ALA A 302 -12.63 50.25 54.14
C ALA A 302 -13.09 49.89 55.55
N VAL A 303 -12.61 50.68 56.52
CA VAL A 303 -12.78 50.38 57.94
C VAL A 303 -14.24 50.44 58.33
N ASN A 304 -14.73 49.37 58.95
CA ASN A 304 -16.04 49.34 59.56
C ASN A 304 -15.98 48.40 60.76
N PHE A 305 -16.75 48.70 61.78
CA PHE A 305 -16.86 47.83 62.93
C PHE A 305 -18.22 47.95 63.58
N TRP A 306 -18.57 46.95 64.38
CA TRP A 306 -19.65 47.07 65.33
C TRP A 306 -19.20 46.57 66.70
N GLY A 307 -20.02 46.86 67.70
CA GLY A 307 -19.82 46.49 69.09
C GLY A 307 -21.18 46.09 69.63
N SER A 308 -21.23 45.06 70.47
CA SER A 308 -22.46 44.66 71.14
C SER A 308 -22.19 44.18 72.56
N PRO A 309 -23.04 44.55 73.53
CA PRO A 309 -24.11 45.55 73.41
C PRO A 309 -23.56 46.99 73.25
N VAL A 310 -24.28 47.87 72.56
CA VAL A 310 -23.93 49.32 72.46
C VAL A 310 -24.47 50.15 73.62
N SER A 311 -25.31 49.56 74.47
CA SER A 311 -25.74 50.19 75.71
C SER A 311 -26.16 49.16 76.74
N GLY A 312 -26.00 49.49 78.02
CA GLY A 312 -26.40 48.62 79.12
C GLY A 312 -25.86 49.12 80.44
N ASN A 313 -26.00 48.33 81.50
CA ASN A 313 -25.60 48.78 82.82
C ASN A 313 -24.14 48.48 83.13
N ALA A 314 -23.50 49.32 83.95
CA ALA A 314 -22.16 49.04 84.44
C ALA A 314 -22.17 47.81 85.38
N PRO A 315 -21.22 46.87 85.28
CA PRO A 315 -20.18 46.77 84.25
C PRO A 315 -20.71 46.23 82.91
N LEU A 316 -20.42 46.92 81.81
CA LEU A 316 -20.86 46.54 80.47
C LEU A 316 -19.73 45.87 79.68
N ASN A 317 -19.84 44.55 79.47
CA ASN A 317 -18.92 43.81 78.61
C ASN A 317 -19.35 43.93 77.14
N VAL A 318 -18.56 44.64 76.34
CA VAL A 318 -18.81 44.86 74.91
C VAL A 318 -17.82 44.03 74.09
N THR A 319 -18.35 43.21 73.19
CA THR A 319 -17.52 42.56 72.16
C THR A 319 -17.50 43.44 70.93
N PHE A 320 -16.30 43.78 70.45
CA PHE A 320 -16.10 44.50 69.20
C PHE A 320 -15.71 43.54 68.08
N LYS A 321 -16.30 43.77 66.91
CA LYS A 321 -16.00 43.00 65.71
C LYS A 321 -15.57 43.95 64.60
N ASP A 322 -14.39 43.68 64.06
CA ASP A 322 -13.90 44.26 62.83
C ASP A 322 -14.70 43.69 61.64
N ASN A 323 -15.26 44.61 60.85
CA ASN A 323 -15.88 44.35 59.56
C ASN A 323 -15.14 45.12 58.45
N THR A 324 -13.88 45.49 58.70
CA THR A 324 -13.05 46.18 57.71
C THR A 324 -12.85 45.28 56.49
N THR A 325 -13.17 45.79 55.31
CA THR A 325 -12.89 45.12 54.03
C THR A 325 -11.61 45.69 53.41
N GLY A 326 -11.10 45.07 52.33
CA GLY A 326 -9.83 45.49 51.71
C GLY A 326 -8.59 44.90 52.38
N SER A 327 -8.68 43.70 52.96
CA SER A 327 -7.55 42.92 53.49
C SER A 327 -6.62 43.69 54.44
N PRO A 328 -7.14 44.23 55.56
CA PRO A 328 -6.30 44.82 56.61
C PRO A 328 -5.32 43.80 57.17
N THR A 329 -4.08 44.23 57.40
CA THR A 329 -2.99 43.45 58.00
C THR A 329 -2.63 43.94 59.41
N ALA A 330 -3.17 45.07 59.88
CA ALA A 330 -2.97 45.58 61.23
C ALA A 330 -4.18 46.42 61.71
N TRP A 331 -4.49 46.35 63.01
CA TRP A 331 -5.61 47.05 63.67
C TRP A 331 -5.13 47.85 64.88
N ASN A 332 -5.80 48.97 65.16
CA ASN A 332 -5.61 49.76 66.36
C ASN A 332 -6.96 50.33 66.83
N TRP A 333 -7.44 49.83 67.96
CA TRP A 333 -8.68 50.20 68.63
C TRP A 333 -8.43 51.18 69.76
N SER A 334 -9.30 52.18 69.91
CA SER A 334 -9.42 53.02 71.10
C SER A 334 -10.87 52.98 71.59
N PHE A 335 -11.07 52.61 72.86
CA PHE A 335 -12.41 52.40 73.42
C PHE A 335 -13.03 53.66 74.05
N GLY A 336 -12.28 54.76 74.13
CA GLY A 336 -12.78 56.04 74.64
C GLY A 336 -12.76 56.20 76.16
N ASP A 337 -12.24 55.22 76.90
CA ASP A 337 -12.00 55.26 78.35
C ASP A 337 -10.51 55.30 78.73
N GLY A 338 -9.63 55.54 77.74
CA GLY A 338 -8.17 55.55 77.89
C GLY A 338 -7.50 54.21 77.57
N THR A 339 -8.25 53.17 77.22
CA THR A 339 -7.71 51.85 76.86
C THR A 339 -7.74 51.59 75.34
N TYR A 340 -6.87 50.66 74.89
CA TYR A 340 -6.61 50.37 73.47
C TYR A 340 -6.44 48.86 73.23
N SER A 341 -6.55 48.42 71.98
CA SER A 341 -6.22 47.04 71.56
C SER A 341 -5.71 46.98 70.13
N THR A 342 -4.83 46.03 69.83
CA THR A 342 -4.36 45.70 68.47
C THR A 342 -4.99 44.43 67.91
N ASP A 343 -5.84 43.75 68.68
CA ASP A 343 -6.53 42.55 68.22
C ASP A 343 -7.53 42.91 67.13
N GLN A 344 -7.74 42.02 66.18
CA GLN A 344 -8.76 42.24 65.15
C GLN A 344 -10.18 42.36 65.76
N ASN A 345 -10.53 41.51 66.74
CA ASN A 345 -11.86 41.47 67.33
C ASN A 345 -11.80 41.47 68.87
N PRO A 346 -11.54 42.61 69.52
CA PRO A 346 -11.33 42.67 70.95
C PRO A 346 -12.63 42.59 71.75
N LYS A 347 -12.52 42.14 73.00
CA LYS A 347 -13.57 42.31 74.03
C LYS A 347 -13.10 43.36 75.02
N HIS A 348 -14.02 44.23 75.43
CA HIS A 348 -13.71 45.31 76.37
C HIS A 348 -14.81 45.49 77.41
N THR A 349 -14.44 45.81 78.65
CA THR A 349 -15.37 45.97 79.77
C THR A 349 -15.41 47.42 80.22
N TYR A 350 -16.56 48.08 80.09
CA TYR A 350 -16.78 49.43 80.62
C TYR A 350 -17.33 49.35 82.05
N SER A 351 -16.47 49.63 83.01
CA SER A 351 -16.78 49.47 84.45
C SER A 351 -17.56 50.64 85.06
N ALA A 352 -17.67 51.78 84.37
CA ALA A 352 -18.35 52.97 84.87
C ALA A 352 -19.47 53.41 83.92
N ALA A 353 -20.49 54.08 84.47
CA ALA A 353 -21.52 54.73 83.67
C ALA A 353 -20.91 55.90 82.87
N GLY A 354 -21.30 56.03 81.60
CA GLY A 354 -20.73 57.02 80.68
C GLY A 354 -21.08 56.74 79.23
N ASN A 355 -20.82 57.73 78.36
CA ASN A 355 -20.91 57.56 76.91
C ASN A 355 -19.49 57.52 76.34
N TYR A 356 -19.11 56.45 75.67
CA TYR A 356 -17.74 56.20 75.20
C TYR A 356 -17.66 56.26 73.68
N THR A 357 -16.67 56.99 73.16
CA THR A 357 -16.38 57.11 71.72
C THR A 357 -15.36 56.06 71.31
N VAL A 358 -15.71 55.21 70.34
CA VAL A 358 -14.84 54.10 69.90
C VAL A 358 -14.26 54.42 68.53
N LYS A 359 -12.95 54.16 68.35
CA LYS A 359 -12.22 54.38 67.11
C LYS A 359 -11.48 53.11 66.70
N LEU A 360 -11.53 52.78 65.40
CA LEU A 360 -10.74 51.71 64.79
C LEU A 360 -9.92 52.30 63.63
N THR A 361 -8.62 52.03 63.62
CA THR A 361 -7.73 52.24 62.47
C THR A 361 -7.29 50.88 61.95
N ALA A 362 -7.43 50.63 60.65
CA ALA A 362 -6.92 49.42 60.02
C ALA A 362 -5.99 49.77 58.84
N THR A 363 -4.95 48.97 58.67
CA THR A 363 -3.86 49.24 57.70
C THR A 363 -3.60 48.02 56.84
N ASN A 364 -3.31 48.20 55.57
CA ASN A 364 -2.73 47.19 54.67
C ASN A 364 -1.57 47.81 53.86
N ALA A 365 -1.00 47.05 52.92
CA ALA A 365 0.07 47.52 52.05
C ALA A 365 -0.31 48.72 51.14
N ALA A 366 -1.60 48.94 50.88
CA ALA A 366 -2.11 50.09 50.12
C ALA A 366 -2.32 51.35 50.99
N GLY A 367 -2.24 51.25 52.32
CA GLY A 367 -2.36 52.36 53.27
C GLY A 367 -3.26 52.06 54.46
N SER A 368 -3.57 53.07 55.26
CA SER A 368 -4.46 52.97 56.43
C SER A 368 -5.70 53.82 56.27
N ASN A 369 -6.78 53.39 56.94
CA ASN A 369 -8.00 54.17 57.05
C ASN A 369 -8.55 54.05 58.48
N THR A 370 -9.44 54.95 58.87
CA THR A 370 -9.91 55.07 60.25
C THR A 370 -11.38 55.44 60.31
N VAL A 371 -12.12 54.77 61.19
CA VAL A 371 -13.49 55.14 61.54
C VAL A 371 -13.60 55.43 63.03
N THR A 372 -14.25 56.54 63.35
CA THR A 372 -14.59 56.95 64.72
C THR A 372 -16.10 56.95 64.87
N LYS A 373 -16.63 56.27 65.88
CA LYS A 373 -18.05 56.32 66.27
C LYS A 373 -18.16 57.03 67.62
N SER A 374 -18.63 58.27 67.58
CA SER A 374 -18.82 59.12 68.76
C SER A 374 -19.97 58.62 69.63
N ASN A 375 -19.78 58.62 70.96
CA ASN A 375 -20.77 58.16 71.96
C ASN A 375 -21.37 56.78 71.63
N TYR A 376 -20.56 55.90 71.07
CA TYR A 376 -21.00 54.62 70.51
C TYR A 376 -21.45 53.62 71.58
N ILE A 377 -20.82 53.63 72.75
CA ILE A 377 -21.21 52.77 73.88
C ILE A 377 -21.80 53.63 75.01
N LYS A 378 -23.05 53.37 75.41
CA LYS A 378 -23.75 54.06 76.51
C LYS A 378 -23.94 53.15 77.73
N VAL A 379 -23.27 53.46 78.82
CA VAL A 379 -23.33 52.69 80.07
C VAL A 379 -24.17 53.43 81.12
N THR A 380 -25.20 52.78 81.69
CA THR A 380 -26.14 53.35 82.69
C THR A 380 -26.04 52.68 84.07
N GLY A 381 -26.49 53.32 85.16
CA GLY A 381 -26.69 52.67 86.48
C GLY A 381 -28.12 52.12 86.62
N SER A 382 -28.34 50.95 87.25
CA SER A 382 -29.64 50.23 87.23
C SER A 382 -30.43 50.29 88.54
N SER A 383 -31.76 50.43 88.44
CA SER A 383 -32.77 49.99 89.43
C SER A 383 -33.67 48.93 88.77
N LEU A 384 -33.71 47.70 89.31
CA LEU A 384 -34.31 46.51 88.69
C LEU A 384 -35.86 46.43 88.79
N GLN A 385 -36.53 45.98 87.73
CA GLN A 385 -37.96 45.57 87.68
C GLN A 385 -38.12 44.11 87.22
N THR A 386 -39.23 43.47 87.57
CA THR A 386 -39.61 42.11 87.10
C THR A 386 -39.85 42.09 85.58
N PRO A 387 -39.55 40.97 84.89
CA PRO A 387 -39.78 40.86 83.47
C PRO A 387 -41.28 40.70 83.19
N ILE A 388 -41.75 41.07 81.99
CA ILE A 388 -43.14 40.84 81.53
C ILE A 388 -43.10 39.82 80.39
N ALA A 389 -43.62 38.62 80.62
CA ALA A 389 -43.63 37.51 79.68
C ALA A 389 -44.49 37.79 78.44
N SER A 390 -43.93 37.59 77.24
CA SER A 390 -44.64 37.68 75.96
C SER A 390 -43.94 36.84 74.90
N PHE A 391 -44.68 36.31 73.93
CA PHE A 391 -44.09 35.59 72.79
C PHE A 391 -44.93 35.57 71.52
N SER A 392 -44.29 35.23 70.40
CA SER A 392 -44.91 34.90 69.11
C SER A 392 -44.38 33.58 68.55
N SER A 393 -44.99 33.10 67.46
CA SER A 393 -44.47 31.97 66.67
C SER A 393 -44.45 32.33 65.19
N ASN A 394 -43.62 31.66 64.41
CA ASN A 394 -43.56 31.86 62.95
C ASN A 394 -44.78 31.29 62.22
N ILE A 395 -45.36 30.21 62.74
CA ILE A 395 -46.56 29.56 62.22
C ILE A 395 -47.43 29.10 63.40
N THR A 396 -48.73 28.99 63.17
CA THR A 396 -49.71 28.54 64.18
C THR A 396 -50.47 27.30 63.73
N SER A 397 -50.29 26.83 62.50
CA SER A 397 -50.90 25.59 62.02
C SER A 397 -50.12 24.90 60.90
N GLY A 398 -50.24 23.59 60.80
CA GLY A 398 -49.65 22.78 59.74
C GLY A 398 -49.72 21.29 60.04
N SER A 399 -49.21 20.45 59.14
CA SER A 399 -49.30 18.99 59.29
C SER A 399 -48.18 18.40 60.14
N ALA A 400 -48.46 17.37 60.94
CA ALA A 400 -47.42 16.65 61.70
C ALA A 400 -46.40 15.95 60.78
N PRO A 401 -45.09 15.94 61.11
CA PRO A 401 -44.45 16.71 62.17
C PRO A 401 -44.36 18.20 61.82
N LEU A 402 -44.87 19.07 62.70
CA LEU A 402 -44.86 20.52 62.53
C LEU A 402 -43.75 21.16 63.37
N ASN A 403 -42.72 21.69 62.71
CA ASN A 403 -41.66 22.46 63.36
C ASN A 403 -42.07 23.93 63.50
N VAL A 404 -42.23 24.39 64.74
CA VAL A 404 -42.61 25.77 65.08
C VAL A 404 -41.43 26.46 65.76
N LEU A 405 -41.01 27.60 65.22
CA LEU A 405 -40.07 28.51 65.88
C LEU A 405 -40.87 29.46 66.79
N PHE A 406 -40.59 29.41 68.08
CA PHE A 406 -41.09 30.36 69.05
C PHE A 406 -40.07 31.49 69.26
N THR A 407 -40.59 32.70 69.34
CA THR A 407 -39.79 33.90 69.59
C THR A 407 -40.28 34.56 70.86
N ASP A 408 -39.40 34.62 71.86
CA ASP A 408 -39.57 35.41 73.06
C ASP A 408 -39.62 36.90 72.70
N THR A 409 -40.68 37.56 73.14
CA THR A 409 -40.85 39.02 73.01
C THR A 409 -41.04 39.66 74.38
N SER A 410 -40.62 38.97 75.45
CA SER A 410 -40.72 39.43 76.83
C SER A 410 -39.87 40.68 77.07
N THR A 411 -40.33 41.55 77.96
CA THR A 411 -39.62 42.79 78.34
C THR A 411 -39.10 42.70 79.77
N GLY A 412 -38.29 43.68 80.22
CA GLY A 412 -37.78 43.72 81.60
C GLY A 412 -36.59 42.78 81.88
N THR A 413 -35.68 42.62 80.91
CA THR A 413 -34.41 41.87 81.02
C THR A 413 -34.53 40.49 81.68
N PRO A 414 -35.32 39.56 81.12
CA PRO A 414 -35.30 38.17 81.56
C PRO A 414 -33.93 37.55 81.33
N ILE A 415 -33.47 36.74 82.29
CA ILE A 415 -32.21 35.97 82.24
C ILE A 415 -32.44 34.46 82.24
N ALA A 416 -33.69 33.99 82.42
CA ALA A 416 -34.07 32.60 82.26
C ALA A 416 -35.49 32.47 81.68
N TRP A 417 -35.68 31.42 80.88
CA TRP A 417 -36.94 31.08 80.20
C TRP A 417 -37.34 29.66 80.55
N ASN A 418 -38.64 29.41 80.62
CA ASN A 418 -39.21 28.07 80.73
C ASN A 418 -40.46 28.00 79.85
N TRP A 419 -40.31 27.34 78.71
CA TRP A 419 -41.36 27.03 77.76
C TRP A 419 -42.01 25.70 78.13
N ASN A 420 -43.33 25.64 78.05
CA ASN A 420 -44.10 24.40 78.00
C ASN A 420 -44.94 24.43 76.71
N PHE A 421 -44.72 23.45 75.84
CA PHE A 421 -45.32 23.43 74.50
C PHE A 421 -46.71 22.82 74.46
N GLY A 422 -47.21 22.28 75.58
CA GLY A 422 -48.54 21.69 75.69
C GLY A 422 -48.63 20.22 75.28
N ASP A 423 -47.51 19.60 74.87
CA ASP A 423 -47.41 18.19 74.47
C ASP A 423 -46.62 17.32 75.48
N GLY A 424 -46.37 17.87 76.67
CA GLY A 424 -45.57 17.24 77.73
C GLY A 424 -44.08 17.56 77.67
N THR A 425 -43.64 18.36 76.70
CA THR A 425 -42.24 18.79 76.57
C THR A 425 -42.02 20.28 76.88
N ASN A 426 -40.79 20.60 77.31
CA ASN A 426 -40.40 21.92 77.77
C ASN A 426 -39.05 22.35 77.19
N SER A 427 -38.73 23.65 77.26
CA SER A 427 -37.41 24.18 76.89
C SER A 427 -37.00 25.38 77.74
N ALA A 428 -35.70 25.51 78.02
CA ALA A 428 -35.11 26.68 78.68
C ALA A 428 -34.43 27.67 77.71
N VAL A 429 -34.42 27.33 76.41
CA VAL A 429 -33.84 28.18 75.36
C VAL A 429 -34.75 29.39 75.13
N GLN A 430 -34.18 30.58 74.97
CA GLN A 430 -34.96 31.81 74.77
C GLN A 430 -35.92 31.72 73.57
N ASN A 431 -35.41 31.29 72.40
CA ASN A 431 -36.18 31.16 71.17
C ASN A 431 -36.12 29.72 70.65
N PRO A 432 -36.89 28.79 71.22
CA PRO A 432 -36.80 27.38 70.85
C PRO A 432 -37.49 27.10 69.51
N VAL A 433 -36.94 26.17 68.75
CA VAL A 433 -37.68 25.47 67.70
C VAL A 433 -38.22 24.19 68.32
N HIS A 434 -39.52 23.98 68.24
CA HIS A 434 -40.18 22.80 68.77
C HIS A 434 -40.91 22.02 67.67
N ALA A 435 -40.80 20.69 67.72
CA ALA A 435 -41.38 19.79 66.74
C ALA A 435 -42.59 19.08 67.33
N TYR A 436 -43.79 19.45 66.89
CA TYR A 436 -45.00 18.72 67.25
C TYR A 436 -45.19 17.51 66.35
N SER A 437 -44.97 16.33 66.90
CA SER A 437 -44.96 15.06 66.17
C SER A 437 -46.35 14.42 66.00
N THR A 438 -47.34 14.85 66.79
CA THR A 438 -48.71 14.32 66.75
C THR A 438 -49.71 15.40 66.34
N ALA A 439 -50.85 14.98 65.79
CA ALA A 439 -51.94 15.89 65.48
C ALA A 439 -52.66 16.29 66.78
N GLY A 440 -53.00 17.56 66.93
CA GLY A 440 -53.60 18.09 68.14
C GLY A 440 -53.63 19.62 68.19
N ASN A 441 -54.35 20.16 69.16
CA ASN A 441 -54.30 21.57 69.50
C ASN A 441 -53.48 21.74 70.79
N TYR A 442 -52.43 22.54 70.74
CA TYR A 442 -51.45 22.67 71.83
C TYR A 442 -51.50 24.07 72.44
N THR A 443 -51.59 24.10 73.78
CA THR A 443 -51.51 25.32 74.58
C THR A 443 -50.07 25.58 74.95
N VAL A 444 -49.55 26.77 74.61
CA VAL A 444 -48.14 27.11 74.84
C VAL A 444 -48.03 28.12 75.98
N VAL A 445 -47.13 27.83 76.92
CA VAL A 445 -46.86 28.66 78.10
C VAL A 445 -45.38 29.07 78.09
N LEU A 446 -45.12 30.34 78.35
CA LEU A 446 -43.77 30.86 78.60
C LEU A 446 -43.72 31.53 79.98
N THR A 447 -42.77 31.09 80.81
CA THR A 447 -42.38 31.79 82.04
C THR A 447 -40.98 32.38 81.87
N VAL A 448 -40.80 33.65 82.18
CA VAL A 448 -39.49 34.31 82.16
C VAL A 448 -39.14 34.91 83.52
N SER A 449 -37.87 34.87 83.89
CA SER A 449 -37.42 35.35 85.20
C SER A 449 -36.14 36.18 85.16
N ASN A 450 -36.00 37.07 86.13
CA ASN A 450 -34.77 37.78 86.44
C ASN A 450 -34.54 37.90 87.95
N ALA A 451 -33.48 38.60 88.35
CA ALA A 451 -33.14 38.80 89.76
C ALA A 451 -34.23 39.52 90.58
N ALA A 452 -35.14 40.25 89.92
CA ALA A 452 -36.28 40.90 90.56
C ALA A 452 -37.54 40.01 90.65
N GLY A 453 -37.61 38.88 89.94
CA GLY A 453 -38.73 37.92 89.99
C GLY A 453 -39.09 37.31 88.64
N ASN A 454 -40.27 36.67 88.53
CA ASN A 454 -40.73 36.02 87.30
C ASN A 454 -42.17 36.40 86.92
N THR A 455 -42.50 36.27 85.63
CA THR A 455 -43.88 36.36 85.12
C THR A 455 -44.12 35.29 84.06
N THR A 456 -45.40 34.96 83.83
CA THR A 456 -45.84 33.90 82.91
C THR A 456 -46.91 34.40 81.97
N VAL A 457 -46.88 33.93 80.72
CA VAL A 457 -47.94 34.12 79.73
C VAL A 457 -48.36 32.77 79.14
N THR A 458 -49.68 32.57 79.01
CA THR A 458 -50.29 31.36 78.46
C THR A 458 -51.13 31.71 77.24
N LYS A 459 -50.89 31.03 76.11
CA LYS A 459 -51.75 31.10 74.92
C LYS A 459 -52.41 29.74 74.68
N SER A 460 -53.70 29.66 74.97
CA SER A 460 -54.51 28.44 74.82
C SER A 460 -54.73 28.07 73.35
N ASN A 461 -54.60 26.78 73.01
CA ASN A 461 -54.77 26.24 71.65
C ASN A 461 -54.02 27.03 70.57
N TYR A 462 -52.81 27.47 70.90
CA TYR A 462 -52.06 28.40 70.06
C TYR A 462 -51.47 27.75 68.81
N ILE A 463 -51.13 26.46 68.87
CA ILE A 463 -50.65 25.68 67.72
C ILE A 463 -51.66 24.58 67.38
N THR A 464 -52.12 24.55 66.12
CA THR A 464 -52.97 23.50 65.56
C THR A 464 -52.20 22.62 64.60
N VAL A 465 -51.91 21.40 65.02
CA VAL A 465 -51.25 20.40 64.19
C VAL A 465 -52.30 19.50 63.58
N THR A 466 -52.46 19.56 62.27
CA THR A 466 -53.32 18.63 61.55
C THR A 466 -52.57 17.33 61.29
N GLY A 467 -53.28 16.20 61.34
CA GLY A 467 -52.70 14.98 60.79
C GLY A 467 -52.51 15.18 59.29
N THR A 468 -51.34 14.84 58.74
CA THR A 468 -51.31 14.48 57.32
C THR A 468 -52.33 13.36 57.16
N VAL A 469 -53.42 13.60 56.42
CA VAL A 469 -54.19 12.48 55.86
C VAL A 469 -53.18 11.72 55.04
N ALA A 470 -52.75 10.58 55.57
CA ALA A 470 -51.86 9.69 54.87
C ALA A 470 -52.57 9.42 53.54
N GLN A 471 -51.97 9.83 52.43
CA GLN A 471 -52.51 9.50 51.12
C GLN A 471 -52.04 8.10 50.79
N LYS A 472 -52.96 7.25 50.32
CA LYS A 472 -52.58 5.94 49.79
C LYS A 472 -51.51 6.15 48.72
N PRO A 473 -50.47 5.29 48.67
CA PRO A 473 -49.49 5.39 47.61
C PRO A 473 -50.22 5.19 46.27
N VAL A 474 -49.66 5.69 45.18
CA VAL A 474 -50.15 5.40 43.82
C VAL A 474 -49.12 4.53 43.15
N ALA A 475 -49.48 3.28 42.88
CA ALA A 475 -48.60 2.28 42.31
C ALA A 475 -48.24 2.64 40.86
N ALA A 476 -46.96 2.64 40.52
CA ALA A 476 -46.49 2.80 39.15
C ALA A 476 -45.15 2.10 38.97
N PHE A 477 -44.92 1.44 37.84
CA PHE A 477 -43.67 0.74 37.59
C PHE A 477 -43.31 0.61 36.10
N SER A 478 -42.03 0.34 35.84
CA SER A 478 -41.48 -0.04 34.54
C SER A 478 -40.70 -1.36 34.62
N ALA A 479 -40.37 -1.95 33.46
CA ALA A 479 -39.57 -3.17 33.37
C ALA A 479 -38.69 -3.13 32.13
N SER A 480 -37.52 -3.76 32.16
CA SER A 480 -36.63 -3.91 31.02
C SER A 480 -35.82 -5.21 31.11
N PRO A 481 -35.73 -6.02 30.03
CA PRO A 481 -36.53 -5.95 28.79
C PRO A 481 -37.99 -6.42 29.01
N THR A 482 -38.93 -6.00 28.16
CA THR A 482 -40.34 -6.45 28.20
C THR A 482 -40.66 -7.64 27.29
N SER A 483 -39.70 -8.09 26.47
CA SER A 483 -39.84 -9.28 25.63
C SER A 483 -38.51 -9.99 25.36
N GLY A 484 -38.54 -11.30 25.20
CA GLY A 484 -37.37 -12.13 24.85
C GLY A 484 -37.67 -13.62 25.00
N ASN A 485 -36.68 -14.51 24.88
CA ASN A 485 -36.89 -15.95 25.02
C ASN A 485 -36.61 -16.43 26.46
N ALA A 486 -37.28 -17.50 26.89
CA ALA A 486 -36.98 -18.14 28.17
C ALA A 486 -35.55 -18.74 28.20
N PRO A 487 -34.80 -18.65 29.32
CA PRO A 487 -35.09 -17.85 30.50
C PRO A 487 -34.87 -16.35 30.23
N LEU A 488 -35.90 -15.53 30.46
CA LEU A 488 -35.84 -14.08 30.29
C LEU A 488 -35.62 -13.39 31.65
N ASN A 489 -34.44 -12.82 31.87
CA ASN A 489 -34.15 -12.01 33.04
C ASN A 489 -34.64 -10.57 32.83
N VAL A 490 -35.55 -10.11 33.69
CA VAL A 490 -36.22 -8.81 33.62
C VAL A 490 -35.95 -8.04 34.90
N THR A 491 -35.50 -6.79 34.77
CA THR A 491 -35.36 -5.87 35.91
C THR A 491 -36.60 -5.01 36.02
N PHE A 492 -37.20 -4.94 37.21
CA PHE A 492 -38.36 -4.11 37.50
C PHE A 492 -37.95 -2.87 38.30
N THR A 493 -38.58 -1.75 38.00
CA THR A 493 -38.31 -0.47 38.67
C THR A 493 -39.60 0.14 39.20
N ASP A 494 -39.64 0.39 40.50
CA ASP A 494 -40.70 1.12 41.18
C ASP A 494 -40.61 2.62 40.86
N SER A 495 -41.73 3.18 40.44
CA SER A 495 -41.94 4.62 40.19
C SER A 495 -43.15 5.16 40.95
N SER A 496 -43.60 4.44 41.98
CA SER A 496 -44.80 4.76 42.76
C SER A 496 -44.63 6.04 43.58
N THR A 497 -45.71 6.83 43.69
CA THR A 497 -45.73 8.06 44.49
C THR A 497 -46.42 7.85 45.84
N GLY A 498 -46.32 8.80 46.77
CA GLY A 498 -47.02 8.74 48.07
C GLY A 498 -46.28 7.94 49.14
N SER A 499 -44.94 7.90 49.08
CA SER A 499 -44.06 7.33 50.13
C SER A 499 -44.43 5.91 50.58
N PRO A 500 -44.43 4.93 49.66
CA PRO A 500 -44.65 3.54 50.03
C PRO A 500 -43.52 3.01 50.93
N VAL A 501 -43.88 2.16 51.90
CA VAL A 501 -42.93 1.49 52.82
C VAL A 501 -42.86 -0.02 52.64
N ALA A 502 -43.77 -0.59 51.84
CA ALA A 502 -43.76 -2.01 51.47
C ALA A 502 -44.19 -2.19 50.01
N TRP A 503 -43.52 -3.12 49.32
CA TRP A 503 -43.79 -3.54 47.95
C TRP A 503 -44.20 -5.00 47.94
N ASN A 504 -45.12 -5.36 47.05
CA ASN A 504 -45.48 -6.73 46.76
C ASN A 504 -45.69 -6.87 45.25
N TRP A 505 -44.71 -7.48 44.60
CA TRP A 505 -44.71 -7.80 43.19
C TRP A 505 -45.33 -9.18 42.98
N ASN A 506 -46.21 -9.29 41.99
CA ASN A 506 -46.60 -10.57 41.41
C ASN A 506 -46.18 -10.57 39.94
N PHE A 507 -45.28 -11.47 39.57
CA PHE A 507 -44.71 -11.52 38.23
C PHE A 507 -45.62 -12.20 37.21
N GLY A 508 -46.73 -12.81 37.64
CA GLY A 508 -47.71 -13.47 36.78
C GLY A 508 -47.38 -14.93 36.45
N ASP A 509 -46.26 -15.46 36.96
CA ASP A 509 -45.81 -16.85 36.78
C ASP A 509 -45.93 -17.70 38.06
N GLY A 510 -46.62 -17.18 39.07
CA GLY A 510 -46.78 -17.80 40.39
C GLY A 510 -45.72 -17.38 41.41
N THR A 511 -44.72 -16.59 41.01
CA THR A 511 -43.69 -16.06 41.91
C THR A 511 -43.92 -14.58 42.27
N SER A 512 -43.28 -14.13 43.36
CA SER A 512 -43.45 -12.78 43.91
C SER A 512 -42.16 -12.25 44.52
N SER A 513 -42.12 -10.94 44.78
CA SER A 513 -41.02 -10.29 45.51
C SER A 513 -41.51 -9.14 46.37
N THR A 514 -40.81 -8.85 47.46
CA THR A 514 -41.04 -7.70 48.34
C THR A 514 -39.98 -6.61 48.22
N GLU A 515 -38.99 -6.80 47.35
CA GLU A 515 -37.96 -5.79 47.08
C GLU A 515 -38.56 -4.60 46.34
N LYS A 516 -37.95 -3.41 46.52
CA LYS A 516 -38.38 -2.21 45.81
C LYS A 516 -38.17 -2.32 44.29
N ASN A 517 -37.03 -2.82 43.85
CA ASN A 517 -36.64 -2.94 42.44
C ASN A 517 -36.09 -4.36 42.15
N PRO A 518 -36.93 -5.39 42.09
CA PRO A 518 -36.46 -6.76 41.93
C PRO A 518 -35.99 -7.05 40.51
N ALA A 519 -35.03 -7.97 40.38
CA ALA A 519 -34.78 -8.70 39.15
C ALA A 519 -35.51 -10.05 39.21
N HIS A 520 -36.16 -10.45 38.12
CA HIS A 520 -36.90 -11.71 38.04
C HIS A 520 -36.62 -12.44 36.73
N THR A 521 -36.52 -13.76 36.79
CA THR A 521 -36.25 -14.61 35.62
C THR A 521 -37.46 -15.47 35.27
N TYR A 522 -38.07 -15.19 34.13
CA TYR A 522 -39.15 -16.00 33.58
C TYR A 522 -38.60 -17.22 32.86
N SER A 523 -38.75 -18.39 33.47
CA SER A 523 -38.15 -19.64 32.99
C SER A 523 -38.98 -20.37 31.92
N THR A 524 -40.23 -19.99 31.72
CA THR A 524 -41.14 -20.61 30.75
C THR A 524 -41.62 -19.58 29.73
N ALA A 525 -42.06 -20.06 28.56
CA ALA A 525 -42.65 -19.21 27.55
C ALA A 525 -44.09 -18.87 27.92
N GLY A 526 -44.49 -17.62 27.70
CA GLY A 526 -45.81 -17.13 28.05
C GLY A 526 -45.88 -15.61 28.03
N ASN A 527 -47.10 -15.09 28.08
CA ASN A 527 -47.35 -13.67 28.30
C ASN A 527 -47.77 -13.46 29.75
N TYR A 528 -46.96 -12.73 30.51
CA TYR A 528 -47.14 -12.57 31.95
C TYR A 528 -47.73 -11.20 32.28
N THR A 529 -48.78 -11.22 33.10
CA THR A 529 -49.37 -10.01 33.68
C THR A 529 -48.66 -9.70 34.99
N VAL A 530 -48.07 -8.51 35.08
CA VAL A 530 -47.33 -8.10 36.28
C VAL A 530 -48.16 -7.14 37.10
N THR A 531 -48.20 -7.37 38.41
CA THR A 531 -48.81 -6.43 39.36
C THR A 531 -47.79 -5.97 40.40
N LEU A 532 -47.89 -4.70 40.76
CA LEU A 532 -47.18 -4.12 41.90
C LEU A 532 -48.22 -3.56 42.85
N THR A 533 -48.25 -4.07 44.08
CA THR A 533 -48.98 -3.45 45.19
C THR A 533 -47.99 -2.74 46.10
N VAL A 534 -48.19 -1.44 46.29
CA VAL A 534 -47.43 -0.64 47.25
C VAL A 534 -48.31 -0.23 48.42
N THR A 535 -47.75 -0.22 49.62
CA THR A 535 -48.47 0.05 50.87
C THR A 535 -47.74 1.10 51.71
N ASN A 536 -48.50 2.01 52.29
CA ASN A 536 -48.06 2.84 53.41
C ASN A 536 -49.10 2.82 54.54
N ALA A 537 -48.88 3.60 55.60
CA ALA A 537 -49.80 3.67 56.73
C ALA A 537 -51.23 4.12 56.37
N ALA A 538 -51.43 4.77 55.21
CA ALA A 538 -52.75 5.16 54.69
C ALA A 538 -53.54 4.01 54.05
N GLY A 539 -52.86 2.92 53.71
CA GLY A 539 -53.39 1.81 52.93
C GLY A 539 -52.53 1.50 51.70
N SER A 540 -53.09 0.70 50.79
CA SER A 540 -52.40 0.18 49.61
C SER A 540 -53.04 0.63 48.30
N ASN A 541 -52.27 0.55 47.23
CA ASN A 541 -52.73 0.69 45.86
C ASN A 541 -51.98 -0.32 44.98
N THR A 542 -52.65 -0.80 43.94
CA THR A 542 -52.12 -1.82 43.02
C THR A 542 -52.16 -1.30 41.60
N ALA A 543 -51.04 -1.42 40.89
CA ALA A 543 -50.95 -1.25 39.45
C ALA A 543 -50.83 -2.61 38.79
N THR A 544 -51.59 -2.83 37.73
CA THR A 544 -51.59 -4.06 36.94
C THR A 544 -51.29 -3.72 35.49
N LYS A 545 -50.27 -4.36 34.90
CA LYS A 545 -50.00 -4.30 33.46
C LYS A 545 -50.22 -5.69 32.86
N SER A 546 -51.32 -5.83 32.11
CA SER A 546 -51.71 -7.09 31.45
C SER A 546 -50.75 -7.46 30.32
N SER A 547 -50.36 -8.73 30.27
CA SER A 547 -49.44 -9.28 29.23
C SER A 547 -48.19 -8.43 29.02
N TYR A 548 -47.66 -7.87 30.11
CA TYR A 548 -46.61 -6.86 30.07
C TYR A 548 -45.23 -7.44 29.72
N ILE A 549 -44.96 -8.68 30.14
CA ILE A 549 -43.74 -9.40 29.76
C ILE A 549 -44.13 -10.53 28.79
N SER A 550 -43.54 -10.50 27.59
CA SER A 550 -43.74 -11.54 26.57
C SER A 550 -42.50 -12.42 26.45
N VAL A 551 -42.61 -13.67 26.88
CA VAL A 551 -41.53 -14.64 26.86
C VAL A 551 -41.79 -15.66 25.77
N GLY A 552 -40.96 -15.64 24.73
CA GLY A 552 -40.93 -16.65 23.68
C GLY A 552 -40.35 -17.98 24.17
N THR A 553 -40.57 -19.04 23.41
CA THR A 553 -39.94 -20.35 23.66
C THR A 553 -38.42 -20.23 23.69
N THR A 554 -37.79 -21.09 24.51
CA THR A 554 -36.33 -21.27 24.56
C THR A 554 -35.75 -21.23 23.16
N ALA A 555 -34.59 -20.57 23.01
CA ALA A 555 -33.84 -20.58 21.77
C ALA A 555 -33.86 -22.00 21.19
N GLN A 556 -34.30 -22.15 19.94
CA GLN A 556 -34.30 -23.46 19.30
C GLN A 556 -32.86 -23.74 18.86
N LYS A 557 -32.44 -25.00 18.94
CA LYS A 557 -31.17 -25.40 18.31
C LYS A 557 -31.22 -25.00 16.82
N PRO A 558 -30.11 -24.58 16.21
CA PRO A 558 -30.16 -24.09 14.85
C PRO A 558 -30.64 -25.21 13.90
N VAL A 559 -31.45 -24.87 12.91
CA VAL A 559 -31.86 -25.82 11.87
C VAL A 559 -30.88 -25.67 10.71
N ILE A 560 -30.15 -26.74 10.41
CA ILE A 560 -29.08 -26.67 9.42
C ILE A 560 -29.63 -26.64 8.00
N ASN A 561 -29.21 -25.62 7.24
CA ASN A 561 -29.36 -25.59 5.80
C ASN A 561 -28.01 -25.18 5.19
N CYS A 562 -27.28 -26.13 4.64
CA CYS A 562 -25.94 -25.90 4.14
C CYS A 562 -25.74 -26.51 2.75
N TRP A 563 -24.84 -25.96 1.95
CA TRP A 563 -24.52 -26.51 0.62
C TRP A 563 -23.07 -26.20 0.22
N GLY A 564 -22.64 -26.78 -0.91
CA GLY A 564 -21.30 -26.64 -1.44
C GLY A 564 -21.32 -26.78 -2.97
N SER A 565 -20.50 -26.00 -3.65
CA SER A 565 -20.40 -25.98 -5.12
C SER A 565 -18.96 -25.69 -5.58
N PRO A 566 -18.44 -26.34 -6.64
CA PRO A 566 -19.06 -27.45 -7.38
C PRO A 566 -19.16 -28.73 -6.56
N ARG A 567 -20.09 -29.64 -6.90
CA ARG A 567 -20.25 -30.95 -6.21
C ARG A 567 -19.37 -32.06 -6.78
N SER A 568 -18.80 -31.87 -7.96
CA SER A 568 -17.89 -32.83 -8.57
C SER A 568 -16.87 -32.17 -9.48
N GLY A 569 -15.76 -32.85 -9.72
CA GLY A 569 -14.68 -32.41 -10.60
C GLY A 569 -13.36 -33.11 -10.29
N ASN A 570 -12.31 -32.79 -11.05
CA ASN A 570 -11.01 -33.46 -10.91
C ASN A 570 -10.22 -32.92 -9.72
N ALA A 571 -9.46 -33.80 -9.04
CA ALA A 571 -8.47 -33.37 -8.05
C ALA A 571 -7.36 -32.51 -8.71
N PRO A 572 -6.91 -31.40 -8.09
CA PRO A 572 -7.47 -30.80 -6.88
C PRO A 572 -8.80 -30.07 -7.15
N LEU A 573 -9.87 -30.42 -6.43
CA LEU A 573 -11.19 -29.80 -6.55
C LEU A 573 -11.41 -28.79 -5.43
N THR A 574 -11.49 -27.50 -5.78
CA THR A 574 -11.85 -26.44 -4.82
C THR A 574 -13.36 -26.26 -4.77
N VAL A 575 -13.96 -26.43 -3.60
CA VAL A 575 -15.39 -26.31 -3.32
C VAL A 575 -15.64 -25.13 -2.38
N THR A 576 -16.58 -24.25 -2.73
CA THR A 576 -17.06 -23.20 -1.82
C THR A 576 -18.28 -23.71 -1.07
N PHE A 577 -18.24 -23.67 0.26
CA PHE A 577 -19.34 -24.06 1.14
C PHE A 577 -20.05 -22.83 1.68
N LYS A 578 -21.38 -22.95 1.82
CA LYS A 578 -22.23 -21.90 2.37
C LYS A 578 -23.17 -22.47 3.44
N ASP A 579 -23.30 -21.71 4.52
CA ASP A 579 -24.28 -21.93 5.58
C ASP A 579 -25.43 -20.92 5.45
N ASP A 580 -26.65 -21.44 5.25
CA ASP A 580 -27.92 -20.72 5.24
C ASP A 580 -28.81 -21.20 6.42
N SER A 581 -28.21 -21.67 7.51
CA SER A 581 -28.89 -22.21 8.69
C SER A 581 -29.69 -21.16 9.45
N SER A 582 -30.85 -21.54 10.00
CA SER A 582 -31.70 -20.67 10.81
C SER A 582 -31.48 -20.88 12.32
N GLY A 583 -32.06 -20.01 13.16
CA GLY A 583 -31.93 -20.10 14.62
C GLY A 583 -30.71 -19.39 15.21
N SER A 584 -30.21 -18.36 14.53
CA SER A 584 -29.12 -17.49 15.02
C SER A 584 -27.87 -18.25 15.49
N PRO A 585 -27.22 -19.04 14.60
CA PRO A 585 -25.97 -19.72 14.92
C PRO A 585 -24.86 -18.72 15.28
N THR A 586 -24.08 -19.04 16.30
CA THR A 586 -22.95 -18.24 16.81
C THR A 586 -21.60 -18.92 16.61
N ALA A 587 -21.56 -20.21 16.23
CA ALA A 587 -20.34 -20.93 15.88
C ALA A 587 -20.59 -22.04 14.85
N TRP A 588 -19.59 -22.30 14.01
CA TRP A 588 -19.61 -23.32 12.95
C TRP A 588 -18.41 -24.27 13.11
N ASN A 589 -18.62 -25.53 12.78
CA ASN A 589 -17.55 -26.51 12.64
C ASN A 589 -17.86 -27.41 11.44
N TRP A 590 -17.14 -27.18 10.35
CA TRP A 590 -17.18 -27.99 9.15
C TRP A 590 -16.15 -29.12 9.26
N SER A 591 -16.55 -30.33 8.90
CA SER A 591 -15.63 -31.42 8.56
C SER A 591 -15.86 -31.81 7.10
N PHE A 592 -14.78 -31.81 6.32
CA PHE A 592 -14.87 -31.99 4.88
C PHE A 592 -14.82 -33.46 4.45
N GLY A 593 -14.58 -34.39 5.38
CA GLY A 593 -14.52 -35.83 5.12
C GLY A 593 -13.14 -36.35 4.70
N ASP A 594 -12.13 -35.49 4.60
CA ASP A 594 -10.73 -35.82 4.28
C ASP A 594 -9.78 -35.66 5.49
N GLY A 595 -10.35 -35.52 6.69
CA GLY A 595 -9.62 -35.27 7.93
C GLY A 595 -9.43 -33.79 8.28
N THR A 596 -9.75 -32.86 7.37
CA THR A 596 -9.63 -31.42 7.62
C THR A 596 -10.96 -30.80 8.10
N THR A 597 -10.86 -29.62 8.74
CA THR A 597 -12.00 -28.90 9.33
C THR A 597 -11.90 -27.39 9.13
N SER A 598 -13.01 -26.66 9.36
CA SER A 598 -13.04 -25.19 9.36
C SER A 598 -14.07 -24.63 10.35
N THR A 599 -13.76 -23.49 10.96
CA THR A 599 -14.66 -22.74 11.87
C THR A 599 -15.33 -21.53 11.22
N LEU A 600 -15.00 -21.22 9.97
CA LEU A 600 -15.64 -20.14 9.22
C LEU A 600 -17.08 -20.53 8.87
N GLN A 601 -17.98 -19.54 8.82
CA GLN A 601 -19.36 -19.76 8.38
C GLN A 601 -19.44 -20.28 6.94
N ASN A 602 -18.70 -19.63 6.02
CA ASN A 602 -18.70 -19.94 4.58
C ASN A 602 -17.28 -20.24 4.08
N PRO A 603 -16.71 -21.42 4.37
CA PRO A 603 -15.34 -21.74 4.00
C PRO A 603 -15.19 -22.13 2.52
N LYS A 604 -13.98 -21.98 1.99
CA LYS A 604 -13.54 -22.65 0.76
C LYS A 604 -12.60 -23.78 1.16
N HIS A 605 -12.77 -24.96 0.55
CA HIS A 605 -11.94 -26.13 0.82
C HIS A 605 -11.48 -26.79 -0.48
N THR A 606 -10.25 -27.27 -0.51
CA THR A 606 -9.65 -27.92 -1.67
C THR A 606 -9.35 -29.38 -1.37
N TYR A 607 -10.05 -30.27 -2.06
CA TYR A 607 -9.80 -31.71 -2.00
C TYR A 607 -8.68 -32.08 -2.96
N SER A 608 -7.54 -32.47 -2.41
CA SER A 608 -6.32 -32.79 -3.17
C SER A 608 -6.30 -34.21 -3.75
N ALA A 609 -7.10 -35.12 -3.23
CA ALA A 609 -7.17 -36.51 -3.67
C ALA A 609 -8.51 -36.87 -4.30
N ALA A 610 -8.49 -37.89 -5.15
CA ALA A 610 -9.71 -38.51 -5.66
C ALA A 610 -10.46 -39.21 -4.52
N GLY A 611 -11.78 -39.08 -4.49
CA GLY A 611 -12.58 -39.69 -3.44
C GLY A 611 -14.02 -39.20 -3.44
N SER A 612 -14.86 -39.94 -2.72
CA SER A 612 -16.21 -39.52 -2.37
C SER A 612 -16.19 -39.03 -0.92
N TYR A 613 -16.46 -37.75 -0.71
CA TYR A 613 -16.30 -37.09 0.57
C TYR A 613 -17.66 -36.80 1.21
N THR A 614 -17.80 -37.24 2.46
CA THR A 614 -18.95 -36.94 3.33
C THR A 614 -18.65 -35.67 4.11
N ILE A 615 -19.49 -34.65 3.93
CA ILE A 615 -19.35 -33.40 4.69
C ILE A 615 -20.24 -33.41 5.92
N LYS A 616 -19.78 -32.77 6.98
CA LYS A 616 -20.51 -32.57 8.22
C LYS A 616 -20.42 -31.12 8.62
N LEU A 617 -21.56 -30.49 8.91
CA LEU A 617 -21.61 -29.18 9.54
C LEU A 617 -22.23 -29.33 10.91
N THR A 618 -21.54 -28.85 11.94
CA THR A 618 -22.07 -28.63 13.28
C THR A 618 -22.21 -27.12 13.50
N VAL A 619 -23.42 -26.65 13.77
CA VAL A 619 -23.71 -25.26 14.13
C VAL A 619 -24.15 -25.19 15.58
N THR A 620 -23.70 -24.16 16.28
CA THR A 620 -23.98 -23.96 17.71
C THR A 620 -24.61 -22.59 17.92
N ASN A 621 -25.59 -22.51 18.80
CA ASN A 621 -26.06 -21.28 19.42
C ASN A 621 -26.20 -21.48 20.94
N ALA A 622 -26.79 -20.51 21.63
CA ALA A 622 -27.04 -20.59 23.07
C ALA A 622 -27.95 -21.77 23.49
N ALA A 623 -28.76 -22.33 22.57
CA ALA A 623 -29.59 -23.50 22.81
C ALA A 623 -28.86 -24.84 22.67
N GLY A 624 -27.61 -24.82 22.22
CA GLY A 624 -26.78 -25.98 21.96
C GLY A 624 -26.43 -26.15 20.49
N ASN A 625 -25.98 -27.34 20.13
CA ASN A 625 -25.54 -27.65 18.77
C ASN A 625 -26.51 -28.58 18.04
N THR A 626 -26.58 -28.37 16.71
CA THR A 626 -27.16 -29.29 15.74
C THR A 626 -26.07 -29.71 14.77
N THR A 627 -26.18 -30.91 14.23
CA THR A 627 -25.24 -31.46 13.25
C THR A 627 -26.00 -32.04 12.08
N ALA A 628 -25.56 -31.70 10.86
CA ALA A 628 -26.05 -32.31 9.63
C ALA A 628 -24.88 -32.97 8.90
N THR A 629 -25.14 -34.17 8.40
CA THR A 629 -24.18 -34.95 7.60
C THR A 629 -24.76 -35.10 6.20
N LYS A 630 -23.99 -34.75 5.17
CA LYS A 630 -24.31 -35.07 3.78
C LYS A 630 -23.32 -36.11 3.28
N ASN A 631 -23.78 -37.35 3.24
CA ASN A 631 -22.99 -38.49 2.80
C ASN A 631 -22.63 -38.36 1.33
N ASN A 632 -21.37 -38.62 0.98
CA ASN A 632 -20.89 -38.65 -0.41
C ASN A 632 -21.25 -37.39 -1.21
N TYR A 633 -21.24 -36.23 -0.54
CA TYR A 633 -21.79 -35.00 -1.10
C TYR A 633 -20.88 -34.35 -2.14
N ILE A 634 -19.56 -34.54 -2.00
CA ILE A 634 -18.57 -34.09 -2.98
C ILE A 634 -17.90 -35.31 -3.61
N THR A 635 -17.89 -35.38 -4.93
CA THR A 635 -17.21 -36.43 -5.69
C THR A 635 -16.01 -35.85 -6.43
N VAL A 636 -14.82 -36.15 -5.93
CA VAL A 636 -13.57 -35.74 -6.58
C VAL A 636 -13.11 -36.91 -7.43
N THR A 637 -13.13 -36.71 -8.74
CA THR A 637 -12.57 -37.70 -9.66
C THR A 637 -11.06 -37.52 -9.69
N GLY A 638 -10.34 -38.63 -9.62
CA GLY A 638 -8.95 -38.60 -10.06
C GLY A 638 -8.95 -38.37 -11.56
N THR A 639 -8.01 -37.59 -12.08
CA THR A 639 -7.56 -37.88 -13.44
C THR A 639 -7.09 -39.32 -13.41
N SER A 640 -7.85 -40.25 -13.99
CA SER A 640 -7.28 -41.55 -14.30
C SER A 640 -6.17 -41.25 -15.30
N VAL A 641 -4.93 -41.18 -14.79
CA VAL A 641 -3.78 -41.21 -15.67
C VAL A 641 -3.91 -42.56 -16.33
N GLN A 642 -4.29 -42.60 -17.60
CA GLN A 642 -4.26 -43.85 -18.33
C GLN A 642 -2.79 -44.21 -18.52
N MET A 643 -2.44 -45.50 -18.45
CA MET A 643 -1.11 -45.93 -18.88
C MET A 643 -0.83 -45.35 -20.26
N PRO A 644 0.39 -44.87 -20.54
CA PRO A 644 0.70 -44.37 -21.86
C PRO A 644 0.43 -45.45 -22.91
N ILE A 645 0.10 -45.06 -24.14
CA ILE A 645 0.17 -45.97 -25.29
C ILE A 645 1.41 -45.53 -26.06
N ALA A 646 2.47 -46.33 -26.00
CA ALA A 646 3.73 -45.97 -26.60
C ALA A 646 3.62 -45.93 -28.13
N GLY A 647 4.25 -44.95 -28.75
CA GLY A 647 4.28 -44.78 -30.20
C GLY A 647 5.43 -43.89 -30.61
N PHE A 648 6.00 -44.14 -31.79
CA PHE A 648 7.09 -43.32 -32.32
C PHE A 648 7.23 -43.37 -33.84
N SER A 649 7.94 -42.39 -34.38
CA SER A 649 8.39 -42.33 -35.77
C SER A 649 9.88 -41.94 -35.87
N SER A 650 10.48 -42.12 -37.04
CA SER A 650 11.81 -41.61 -37.37
C SER A 650 11.80 -40.76 -38.65
N ASN A 651 12.80 -39.91 -38.84
CA ASN A 651 12.97 -39.12 -40.06
C ASN A 651 13.41 -39.97 -41.27
N VAL A 652 14.15 -41.07 -41.02
CA VAL A 652 14.59 -42.06 -42.02
C VAL A 652 14.50 -43.46 -41.44
N THR A 653 14.28 -44.46 -42.29
CA THR A 653 14.23 -45.89 -41.91
C THR A 653 15.31 -46.73 -42.58
N SER A 654 16.09 -46.15 -43.51
CA SER A 654 17.25 -46.81 -44.10
C SER A 654 18.31 -45.82 -44.58
N GLY A 655 19.54 -46.30 -44.73
CA GLY A 655 20.66 -45.53 -45.27
C GLY A 655 22.01 -46.25 -45.10
N ASN A 656 23.09 -45.60 -45.53
CA ASN A 656 24.44 -46.15 -45.45
C ASN A 656 25.13 -45.72 -44.16
N LEU A 657 26.18 -46.44 -43.77
CA LEU A 657 27.02 -46.09 -42.63
C LEU A 657 27.78 -44.76 -42.78
N PRO A 658 27.94 -43.97 -41.70
CA PRO A 658 27.15 -44.00 -40.46
C PRO A 658 25.76 -43.37 -40.68
N LEU A 659 24.70 -44.01 -40.20
CA LEU A 659 23.32 -43.53 -40.37
C LEU A 659 22.85 -42.78 -39.12
N SER A 660 22.68 -41.46 -39.23
CA SER A 660 22.09 -40.62 -38.19
C SER A 660 20.56 -40.57 -38.32
N VAL A 661 19.84 -41.05 -37.30
CA VAL A 661 18.38 -41.15 -37.26
C VAL A 661 17.84 -40.30 -36.10
N SER A 662 16.91 -39.40 -36.41
CA SER A 662 16.15 -38.63 -35.41
C SER A 662 14.82 -39.32 -35.14
N PHE A 663 14.58 -39.70 -33.89
CA PHE A 663 13.34 -40.32 -33.44
C PHE A 663 12.41 -39.29 -32.81
N THR A 664 11.11 -39.45 -33.03
CA THR A 664 10.06 -38.62 -32.45
C THR A 664 9.08 -39.49 -31.68
N ASP A 665 8.88 -39.17 -30.40
CA ASP A 665 7.84 -39.74 -29.56
C ASP A 665 6.45 -39.26 -30.03
N THR A 666 5.56 -40.21 -30.28
CA THR A 666 4.15 -39.98 -30.62
C THR A 666 3.22 -40.68 -29.62
N SER A 667 3.72 -41.03 -28.43
CA SER A 667 2.97 -41.74 -27.41
C SER A 667 1.81 -40.89 -26.87
N THR A 668 0.68 -41.54 -26.58
CA THR A 668 -0.50 -40.91 -25.94
C THR A 668 -0.54 -41.24 -24.45
N GLY A 669 -1.48 -40.67 -23.69
CA GLY A 669 -1.61 -40.94 -22.24
C GLY A 669 -0.56 -40.23 -21.38
N THR A 670 -0.09 -39.05 -21.79
CA THR A 670 0.80 -38.16 -21.01
C THR A 670 2.00 -38.86 -20.35
N PRO A 671 2.92 -39.47 -21.12
CA PRO A 671 4.13 -40.05 -20.58
C PRO A 671 5.03 -38.99 -19.94
N THR A 672 5.65 -39.35 -18.81
CA THR A 672 6.59 -38.52 -18.04
C THR A 672 8.03 -39.03 -18.12
N ALA A 673 8.26 -40.24 -18.62
CA ALA A 673 9.59 -40.81 -18.85
C ALA A 673 9.60 -41.67 -20.12
N TRP A 674 10.76 -41.72 -20.79
CA TRP A 674 11.00 -42.49 -22.00
C TRP A 674 12.23 -43.38 -21.79
N ASN A 675 12.20 -44.58 -22.36
CA ASN A 675 13.37 -45.45 -22.47
C ASN A 675 13.39 -46.06 -23.87
N TRP A 676 14.33 -45.59 -24.67
CA TRP A 676 14.58 -46.05 -26.03
C TRP A 676 15.63 -47.14 -26.02
N SER A 677 15.40 -48.22 -26.77
CA SER A 677 16.45 -49.15 -27.21
C SER A 677 16.55 -49.07 -28.72
N PHE A 678 17.75 -48.79 -29.23
CA PHE A 678 17.96 -48.63 -30.66
C PHE A 678 18.24 -49.95 -31.38
N GLY A 679 18.34 -51.07 -30.65
CA GLY A 679 18.56 -52.41 -31.20
C GLY A 679 20.03 -52.77 -31.42
N ASP A 680 20.97 -51.87 -31.14
CA ASP A 680 22.43 -52.06 -31.26
C ASP A 680 23.14 -52.16 -29.89
N GLY A 681 22.38 -52.31 -28.82
CA GLY A 681 22.86 -52.32 -27.44
C GLY A 681 22.94 -50.94 -26.78
N THR A 682 22.59 -49.87 -27.49
CA THR A 682 22.54 -48.50 -26.93
C THR A 682 21.10 -48.06 -26.61
N TYR A 683 20.99 -47.08 -25.71
CA TYR A 683 19.72 -46.63 -25.13
C TYR A 683 19.67 -45.11 -24.98
N SER A 684 18.47 -44.55 -24.82
CA SER A 684 18.28 -43.14 -24.48
C SER A 684 17.04 -42.92 -23.63
N THR A 685 17.09 -41.93 -22.74
CA THR A 685 15.93 -41.48 -21.94
C THR A 685 15.35 -40.15 -22.42
N VAL A 686 15.93 -39.55 -23.46
CA VAL A 686 15.47 -38.30 -24.05
C VAL A 686 14.19 -38.56 -24.85
N LYS A 687 13.19 -37.67 -24.74
CA LYS A 687 11.90 -37.81 -25.44
C LYS A 687 12.05 -38.02 -26.95
N ASN A 688 12.85 -37.19 -27.61
CA ASN A 688 13.09 -37.23 -29.06
C ASN A 688 14.61 -37.33 -29.33
N PRO A 689 15.21 -38.52 -29.25
CA PRO A 689 16.66 -38.68 -29.37
C PRO A 689 17.11 -38.67 -30.85
N VAL A 690 18.36 -38.26 -31.06
CA VAL A 690 19.10 -38.52 -32.30
C VAL A 690 20.10 -39.62 -32.02
N HIS A 691 20.09 -40.69 -32.82
CA HIS A 691 20.98 -41.84 -32.68
C HIS A 691 21.79 -42.08 -33.95
N ILE A 692 23.03 -42.51 -33.82
CA ILE A 692 23.92 -42.79 -34.95
C ILE A 692 24.25 -44.28 -34.95
N TYR A 693 23.79 -44.98 -35.99
CA TYR A 693 24.18 -46.38 -36.22
C TYR A 693 25.52 -46.44 -36.95
N SER A 694 26.50 -47.06 -36.29
CA SER A 694 27.88 -47.19 -36.75
C SER A 694 28.22 -48.56 -37.34
N THR A 695 27.31 -49.55 -37.21
CA THR A 695 27.45 -50.88 -37.82
C THR A 695 26.34 -51.17 -38.81
N ALA A 696 26.65 -52.02 -39.80
CA ALA A 696 25.67 -52.44 -40.80
C ALA A 696 24.75 -53.47 -40.16
N GLY A 697 23.46 -53.36 -40.40
CA GLY A 697 22.50 -54.25 -39.78
C GLY A 697 21.06 -53.79 -39.91
N SER A 698 20.16 -54.65 -39.47
CA SER A 698 18.75 -54.34 -39.31
C SER A 698 18.45 -54.25 -37.82
N TYR A 699 17.96 -53.10 -37.38
CA TYR A 699 17.78 -52.77 -35.97
C TYR A 699 16.30 -52.68 -35.60
N THR A 700 15.93 -53.44 -34.57
CA THR A 700 14.63 -53.33 -33.90
C THR A 700 14.69 -52.18 -32.91
N VAL A 701 13.81 -51.21 -33.05
CA VAL A 701 13.73 -50.06 -32.14
C VAL A 701 12.56 -50.26 -31.19
N THR A 702 12.79 -50.02 -29.90
CA THR A 702 11.75 -50.01 -28.88
C THR A 702 11.69 -48.68 -28.16
N LEU A 703 10.49 -48.24 -27.82
CA LEU A 703 10.24 -47.13 -26.91
C LEU A 703 9.31 -47.62 -25.81
N THR A 704 9.77 -47.52 -24.56
CA THR A 704 8.93 -47.65 -23.37
C THR A 704 8.60 -46.25 -22.85
N ALA A 705 7.31 -45.91 -22.83
CA ALA A 705 6.80 -44.66 -22.31
C ALA A 705 6.10 -44.93 -20.97
N THR A 706 6.46 -44.17 -19.93
CA THR A 706 6.01 -44.40 -18.55
C THR A 706 5.37 -43.14 -17.99
N ASN A 707 4.28 -43.30 -17.26
CA ASN A 707 3.74 -42.28 -16.36
C ASN A 707 3.41 -42.90 -14.99
N ALA A 708 2.79 -42.12 -14.11
CA ALA A 708 2.43 -42.58 -12.76
C ALA A 708 1.47 -43.78 -12.72
N ALA A 709 0.72 -44.05 -13.80
CA ALA A 709 -0.19 -45.18 -13.89
C ALA A 709 0.44 -46.46 -14.45
N GLY A 710 1.66 -46.38 -14.98
CA GLY A 710 2.41 -47.53 -15.49
C GLY A 710 3.16 -47.21 -16.78
N SER A 711 3.62 -48.26 -17.45
CA SER A 711 4.43 -48.17 -18.67
C SER A 711 3.83 -49.01 -19.79
N ASN A 712 4.00 -48.54 -21.02
CA ASN A 712 3.71 -49.31 -22.22
C ASN A 712 4.92 -49.24 -23.16
N THR A 713 5.10 -50.29 -23.96
CA THR A 713 6.23 -50.41 -24.87
C THR A 713 5.74 -50.60 -26.30
N ALA A 714 6.24 -49.78 -27.21
CA ALA A 714 6.10 -49.97 -28.64
C ALA A 714 7.40 -50.53 -29.19
N THR A 715 7.30 -51.60 -29.98
CA THR A 715 8.43 -52.24 -30.65
C THR A 715 8.17 -52.24 -32.14
N LYS A 716 9.11 -51.70 -32.93
CA LYS A 716 9.12 -51.84 -34.38
C LYS A 716 10.32 -52.71 -34.76
N SER A 717 10.03 -53.96 -35.13
CA SER A 717 11.05 -54.92 -35.58
C SER A 717 11.67 -54.49 -36.90
N ASN A 718 13.00 -54.58 -37.02
CA ASN A 718 13.74 -54.23 -38.24
C ASN A 718 13.41 -52.82 -38.77
N TYR A 719 13.17 -51.88 -37.86
CA TYR A 719 12.67 -50.56 -38.22
C TYR A 719 13.70 -49.70 -38.92
N ILE A 720 14.98 -49.83 -38.54
CA ILE A 720 16.10 -49.13 -39.17
C ILE A 720 16.98 -50.15 -39.89
N THR A 721 17.15 -50.00 -41.20
CA THR A 721 18.08 -50.82 -42.00
C THR A 721 19.29 -50.01 -42.41
N VAL A 722 20.45 -50.36 -41.86
CA VAL A 722 21.72 -49.71 -42.14
C VAL A 722 22.51 -50.61 -43.09
N ALA A 723 22.64 -50.16 -44.33
CA ALA A 723 23.46 -50.86 -45.31
C ALA A 723 24.94 -50.65 -44.99
N GLY A 724 25.68 -51.75 -44.92
CA GLY A 724 27.14 -51.69 -44.94
C GLY A 724 27.60 -51.17 -46.29
N THR A 725 28.64 -50.34 -46.30
CA THR A 725 29.35 -50.04 -47.53
C THR A 725 29.94 -51.35 -48.03
N SER A 726 29.37 -51.90 -49.11
CA SER A 726 29.95 -53.02 -49.87
C SER A 726 31.46 -52.82 -49.98
N SER A 727 32.26 -53.76 -49.45
CA SER A 727 33.72 -53.73 -49.52
C SER A 727 34.23 -54.16 -50.90
N GLN A 728 33.61 -53.64 -51.97
CA GLN A 728 34.16 -53.81 -53.30
C GLN A 728 35.28 -52.80 -53.47
N LYS A 729 36.42 -53.29 -53.97
CA LYS A 729 37.48 -52.43 -54.51
C LYS A 729 36.83 -51.42 -55.46
N PRO A 730 37.19 -50.12 -55.42
CA PRO A 730 36.57 -49.13 -56.29
C PRO A 730 36.72 -49.57 -57.74
N VAL A 731 35.79 -49.19 -58.62
CA VAL A 731 36.00 -49.26 -60.07
C VAL A 731 36.24 -47.84 -60.53
N ALA A 732 37.48 -47.52 -60.86
CA ALA A 732 37.89 -46.17 -61.18
C ALA A 732 37.28 -45.74 -62.52
N SER A 733 36.64 -44.57 -62.54
CA SER A 733 36.00 -44.00 -63.71
C SER A 733 35.99 -42.48 -63.59
N PHE A 734 36.19 -41.77 -64.70
CA PHE A 734 36.13 -40.31 -64.69
C PHE A 734 35.74 -39.72 -66.05
N SER A 735 35.32 -38.46 -66.04
CA SER A 735 35.17 -37.61 -67.22
C SER A 735 35.96 -36.30 -67.07
N ALA A 736 36.15 -35.58 -68.17
CA ALA A 736 36.77 -34.26 -68.17
C ALA A 736 36.04 -33.33 -69.13
N SER A 737 36.05 -32.02 -68.85
CA SER A 737 35.50 -30.99 -69.73
C SER A 737 36.25 -29.66 -69.56
N PRO A 738 36.66 -29.00 -70.67
CA PRO A 738 36.72 -29.51 -72.04
C PRO A 738 37.83 -30.57 -72.22
N THR A 739 37.72 -31.46 -73.21
CA THR A 739 38.79 -32.44 -73.56
C THR A 739 39.73 -31.94 -74.66
N SER A 740 39.47 -30.77 -75.25
CA SER A 740 40.39 -30.12 -76.18
C SER A 740 40.26 -28.60 -76.17
N GLY A 741 41.32 -27.90 -76.56
CA GLY A 741 41.36 -26.44 -76.64
C GLY A 741 42.79 -25.89 -76.68
N ASN A 742 42.95 -24.57 -76.65
CA ASN A 742 44.26 -23.94 -76.77
C ASN A 742 44.99 -23.83 -75.43
N ALA A 743 46.33 -23.95 -75.44
CA ALA A 743 47.14 -23.66 -74.26
C ALA A 743 47.07 -22.16 -73.88
N PRO A 744 46.95 -21.79 -72.59
CA PRO A 744 46.71 -22.68 -71.45
C PRO A 744 45.26 -23.19 -71.41
N LEU A 745 45.07 -24.52 -71.36
CA LEU A 745 43.75 -25.15 -71.33
C LEU A 745 43.39 -25.56 -69.89
N GLY A 746 42.44 -24.84 -69.30
CA GLY A 746 41.81 -25.24 -68.04
C GLY A 746 40.81 -26.38 -68.27
N VAL A 747 41.00 -27.50 -67.57
CA VAL A 747 40.17 -28.71 -67.66
C VAL A 747 39.64 -29.07 -66.28
N SER A 748 38.34 -29.28 -66.19
CA SER A 748 37.68 -29.81 -64.99
C SER A 748 37.53 -31.32 -65.11
N PHE A 749 38.06 -32.06 -64.14
CA PHE A 749 37.91 -33.51 -64.04
C PHE A 749 36.83 -33.87 -63.04
N THR A 750 35.96 -34.81 -63.40
CA THR A 750 34.89 -35.32 -62.54
C THR A 750 35.11 -36.81 -62.30
N ASP A 751 35.24 -37.19 -61.03
CA ASP A 751 35.27 -38.58 -60.60
C ASP A 751 33.87 -39.19 -60.69
N SER A 752 33.78 -40.31 -61.38
CA SER A 752 32.58 -41.15 -61.50
C SER A 752 32.86 -42.58 -61.04
N SER A 753 33.90 -42.78 -60.22
CA SER A 753 34.29 -44.09 -59.71
C SER A 753 33.21 -44.68 -58.80
N THR A 754 32.93 -45.97 -58.96
CA THR A 754 31.98 -46.71 -58.11
C THR A 754 32.73 -47.49 -57.02
N GLY A 755 32.01 -48.08 -56.06
CA GLY A 755 32.64 -48.85 -54.97
C GLY A 755 33.20 -47.98 -53.82
N SER A 756 32.62 -46.80 -53.59
CA SER A 756 32.92 -45.93 -52.43
C SER A 756 34.41 -45.67 -52.18
N PRO A 757 35.15 -45.08 -53.14
CA PRO A 757 36.53 -44.67 -52.92
C PRO A 757 36.63 -43.63 -51.80
N THR A 758 37.64 -43.79 -50.95
CA THR A 758 38.00 -42.87 -49.86
C THR A 758 39.27 -42.06 -50.16
N ALA A 759 40.02 -42.42 -51.21
CA ALA A 759 41.18 -41.65 -51.68
C ALA A 759 41.32 -41.71 -53.21
N TRP A 760 41.86 -40.63 -53.79
CA TRP A 760 42.08 -40.47 -55.23
C TRP A 760 43.54 -40.09 -55.48
N SER A 761 44.08 -40.53 -56.61
CA SER A 761 45.38 -40.11 -57.12
C SER A 761 45.28 -39.92 -58.62
N TRP A 762 45.41 -38.67 -59.04
CA TRP A 762 45.39 -38.22 -60.43
C TRP A 762 46.80 -38.02 -60.93
N ASN A 763 47.07 -38.46 -62.16
CA ASN A 763 48.22 -38.06 -62.95
C ASN A 763 47.69 -37.44 -64.25
N PHE A 764 48.01 -36.17 -64.49
CA PHE A 764 47.50 -35.43 -65.63
C PHE A 764 48.30 -35.65 -66.92
N GLY A 765 49.44 -36.34 -66.86
CA GLY A 765 50.27 -36.66 -68.02
C GLY A 765 51.30 -35.59 -68.39
N ASP A 766 51.38 -34.48 -67.66
CA ASP A 766 52.31 -33.37 -67.86
C ASP A 766 53.36 -33.24 -66.73
N GLY A 767 53.46 -34.26 -65.88
CA GLY A 767 54.33 -34.29 -64.70
C GLY A 767 53.66 -33.80 -63.41
N THR A 768 52.41 -33.34 -63.46
CA THR A 768 51.64 -32.89 -62.29
C THR A 768 50.57 -33.91 -61.85
N SER A 769 50.15 -33.81 -60.59
CA SER A 769 49.22 -34.75 -59.95
C SER A 769 48.25 -34.06 -58.99
N SER A 770 47.21 -34.77 -58.57
CA SER A 770 46.25 -34.30 -57.55
C SER A 770 45.68 -35.46 -56.74
N THR A 771 45.30 -35.19 -55.49
CA THR A 771 44.59 -36.15 -54.62
C THR A 771 43.13 -35.77 -54.37
N GLN A 772 42.65 -34.68 -54.98
CA GLN A 772 41.27 -34.26 -54.86
C GLN A 772 40.32 -35.23 -55.59
N LYS A 773 39.10 -35.38 -55.10
CA LYS A 773 38.08 -36.22 -55.75
C LYS A 773 37.81 -35.78 -57.19
N SER A 774 37.65 -34.49 -57.44
CA SER A 774 37.33 -33.95 -58.77
C SER A 774 38.11 -32.65 -58.98
N PRO A 775 39.38 -32.74 -59.42
CA PRO A 775 40.26 -31.58 -59.53
C PRO A 775 39.98 -30.76 -60.78
N THR A 776 40.43 -29.51 -60.76
CA THR A 776 40.68 -28.73 -61.98
C THR A 776 42.17 -28.70 -62.24
N HIS A 777 42.58 -28.73 -63.51
CA HIS A 777 43.98 -28.68 -63.91
C HIS A 777 44.16 -27.80 -65.14
N THR A 778 45.29 -27.10 -65.24
CA THR A 778 45.58 -26.23 -66.40
C THR A 778 46.81 -26.73 -67.14
N TYR A 779 46.59 -27.20 -68.37
CA TYR A 779 47.67 -27.61 -69.26
C TYR A 779 48.27 -26.40 -69.96
N SER A 780 49.51 -26.08 -69.59
CA SER A 780 50.18 -24.84 -70.04
C SER A 780 50.89 -24.97 -71.39
N THR A 781 51.11 -26.19 -71.89
CA THR A 781 51.80 -26.46 -73.15
C THR A 781 50.91 -27.22 -74.13
N ALA A 782 51.19 -27.07 -75.42
CA ALA A 782 50.50 -27.84 -76.45
C ALA A 782 50.98 -29.29 -76.42
N GLY A 783 50.05 -30.24 -76.53
CA GLY A 783 50.34 -31.65 -76.45
C GLY A 783 49.08 -32.50 -76.27
N ASN A 784 49.26 -33.81 -76.42
CA ASN A 784 48.24 -34.80 -76.09
C ASN A 784 48.60 -35.43 -74.75
N TYR A 785 47.73 -35.30 -73.77
CA TYR A 785 47.97 -35.73 -72.40
C TYR A 785 47.17 -36.97 -72.04
N THR A 786 47.86 -37.98 -71.53
CA THR A 786 47.26 -39.21 -70.99
C THR A 786 46.94 -39.00 -69.52
N VAL A 787 45.67 -39.19 -69.14
CA VAL A 787 45.22 -38.94 -67.76
C VAL A 787 44.90 -40.27 -67.08
N THR A 788 45.41 -40.43 -65.86
CA THR A 788 45.20 -41.61 -65.02
C THR A 788 44.53 -41.20 -63.72
N LEU A 789 43.49 -41.93 -63.31
CA LEU A 789 42.88 -41.86 -61.99
C LEU A 789 43.02 -43.20 -61.28
N THR A 790 43.58 -43.19 -60.07
CA THR A 790 43.52 -44.31 -59.13
C THR A 790 42.58 -43.96 -57.99
N ALA A 791 41.51 -44.75 -57.83
CA ALA A 791 40.55 -44.61 -56.74
C ALA A 791 40.74 -45.78 -55.76
N SER A 792 40.86 -45.49 -54.46
CA SER A 792 41.13 -46.49 -53.42
C SER A 792 40.18 -46.37 -52.24
N ASN A 793 39.88 -47.51 -51.62
CA ASN A 793 39.23 -47.62 -50.32
C ASN A 793 39.95 -48.70 -49.49
N THR A 794 39.43 -49.01 -48.31
CA THR A 794 39.98 -50.03 -47.42
C THR A 794 39.99 -51.45 -48.02
N ALA A 795 39.18 -51.71 -49.05
CA ALA A 795 39.14 -52.99 -49.78
C ALA A 795 40.14 -53.07 -50.96
N GLY A 796 40.82 -51.98 -51.30
CA GLY A 796 41.86 -51.92 -52.33
C GLY A 796 41.75 -50.73 -53.28
N SER A 797 42.52 -50.73 -54.36
CA SER A 797 42.56 -49.63 -55.35
C SER A 797 42.38 -50.13 -56.78
N ASN A 798 41.66 -49.38 -57.61
CA ASN A 798 41.59 -49.61 -59.06
C ASN A 798 42.05 -48.35 -59.80
N THR A 799 42.63 -48.55 -60.97
CA THR A 799 43.22 -47.49 -61.79
C THR A 799 42.62 -47.54 -63.18
N VAL A 800 42.20 -46.38 -63.69
CA VAL A 800 41.78 -46.19 -65.08
C VAL A 800 42.69 -45.17 -65.74
N THR A 801 43.17 -45.49 -66.93
CA THR A 801 44.01 -44.61 -67.75
C THR A 801 43.30 -44.34 -69.07
N LYS A 802 43.14 -43.07 -69.43
CA LYS A 802 42.66 -42.64 -70.74
C LYS A 802 43.80 -42.01 -71.53
N THR A 803 44.29 -42.73 -72.53
CA THR A 803 45.40 -42.31 -73.38
C THR A 803 45.01 -41.13 -74.28
N ASN A 804 45.87 -40.12 -74.38
CA ASN A 804 45.64 -38.90 -75.18
C ASN A 804 44.28 -38.24 -74.94
N TYR A 805 43.81 -38.28 -73.68
CA TYR A 805 42.44 -37.88 -73.34
C TYR A 805 42.22 -36.37 -73.42
N ILE A 806 43.25 -35.57 -73.14
CA ILE A 806 43.21 -34.11 -73.29
C ILE A 806 44.11 -33.70 -74.45
N THR A 807 43.56 -32.99 -75.43
CA THR A 807 44.29 -32.45 -76.59
C THR A 807 44.44 -30.94 -76.46
N VAL A 808 45.64 -30.47 -76.15
CA VAL A 808 45.94 -29.05 -76.06
C VAL A 808 46.62 -28.61 -77.34
N THR A 809 45.97 -27.73 -78.09
CA THR A 809 46.54 -27.16 -79.31
C THR A 809 47.32 -25.90 -78.99
N GLY A 810 48.48 -25.74 -79.63
CA GLY A 810 49.20 -24.47 -79.60
C GLY A 810 48.50 -23.50 -80.54
N THR A 811 48.07 -22.34 -80.05
CA THR A 811 47.95 -21.18 -80.94
C THR A 811 49.36 -20.78 -81.33
N THR A 812 49.72 -20.87 -82.61
CA THR A 812 50.86 -20.12 -83.11
C THR A 812 50.55 -18.65 -82.87
N ALA A 813 51.23 -18.03 -81.90
CA ALA A 813 51.10 -16.60 -81.67
C ALA A 813 51.49 -15.88 -82.97
N GLN A 814 50.56 -15.11 -83.54
CA GLN A 814 50.80 -14.34 -84.76
C GLN A 814 51.35 -12.96 -84.38
N LYS A 815 52.30 -12.43 -85.17
CA LYS A 815 52.79 -11.05 -84.98
C LYS A 815 51.62 -10.06 -85.11
N PRO A 816 51.64 -8.91 -84.41
CA PRO A 816 50.54 -7.94 -84.48
C PRO A 816 50.31 -7.46 -85.92
N VAL A 817 49.06 -7.33 -86.34
CA VAL A 817 48.74 -6.70 -87.63
C VAL A 817 48.41 -5.24 -87.37
N ILE A 818 49.19 -4.33 -87.94
CA ILE A 818 49.10 -2.91 -87.58
C ILE A 818 47.91 -2.23 -88.24
N ASN A 819 47.10 -1.57 -87.42
CA ASN A 819 46.06 -0.66 -87.87
C ASN A 819 46.09 0.62 -87.02
N CYS A 820 46.59 1.72 -87.58
CA CYS A 820 46.78 2.96 -86.85
C CYS A 820 46.34 4.18 -87.67
N TRP A 821 45.98 5.28 -87.01
CA TRP A 821 45.60 6.53 -87.68
C TRP A 821 45.89 7.76 -86.81
N GLY A 822 45.87 8.94 -87.45
CA GLY A 822 46.06 10.23 -86.78
C GLY A 822 45.10 11.29 -87.33
N SER A 823 44.64 12.21 -86.47
CA SER A 823 43.75 13.31 -86.83
C SER A 823 44.02 14.56 -85.97
N PRO A 824 43.96 15.78 -86.54
CA PRO A 824 43.84 16.10 -87.97
C PRO A 824 45.08 15.67 -88.77
N ARG A 825 44.92 15.42 -90.08
CA ARG A 825 46.05 15.06 -90.98
C ARG A 825 46.74 16.26 -91.62
N SER A 826 46.15 17.44 -91.55
CA SER A 826 46.77 18.68 -92.01
C SER A 826 46.27 19.90 -91.24
N GLY A 827 47.06 20.98 -91.29
CA GLY A 827 46.78 22.25 -90.63
C GLY A 827 48.03 23.13 -90.54
N THR A 828 47.94 24.29 -89.90
CA THR A 828 49.07 25.23 -89.74
C THR A 828 49.91 24.90 -88.49
N ALA A 829 51.22 25.15 -88.54
CA ALA A 829 52.10 25.01 -87.38
C ALA A 829 51.76 26.05 -86.29
N PRO A 830 51.68 25.69 -84.99
CA PRO A 830 51.84 24.34 -84.44
C PRO A 830 50.57 23.47 -84.63
N LEU A 831 50.72 22.31 -85.25
CA LEU A 831 49.62 21.35 -85.45
C LEU A 831 49.68 20.21 -84.43
N THR A 832 48.69 20.17 -83.55
CA THR A 832 48.47 19.03 -82.65
C THR A 832 47.71 17.92 -83.38
N VAL A 833 48.26 16.71 -83.41
CA VAL A 833 47.65 15.50 -83.97
C VAL A 833 47.48 14.44 -82.89
N TYR A 834 46.28 13.86 -82.82
CA TYR A 834 45.97 12.73 -81.95
C TYR A 834 46.11 11.43 -82.74
N PHE A 835 47.01 10.56 -82.30
CA PHE A 835 47.26 9.26 -82.90
C PHE A 835 46.54 8.16 -82.11
N LYS A 836 45.99 7.21 -82.84
CA LYS A 836 45.30 6.04 -82.29
C LYS A 836 45.83 4.76 -82.92
N ASP A 837 46.16 3.80 -82.08
CA ASP A 837 46.40 2.42 -82.45
C ASP A 837 45.14 1.56 -82.28
N SER A 838 44.89 0.68 -83.23
CA SER A 838 43.82 -0.32 -83.23
C SER A 838 44.34 -1.64 -83.82
N SER A 839 45.64 -1.90 -83.64
CA SER A 839 46.32 -3.10 -84.13
C SER A 839 45.76 -4.37 -83.47
N SER A 840 45.65 -5.45 -84.25
CA SER A 840 45.19 -6.75 -83.76
C SER A 840 46.37 -7.64 -83.36
N GLY A 841 46.10 -8.81 -82.76
CA GLY A 841 47.14 -9.75 -82.32
C GLY A 841 47.73 -9.43 -80.95
N SER A 842 46.93 -8.90 -80.02
CA SER A 842 47.31 -8.62 -78.62
C SER A 842 48.66 -7.91 -78.45
N PRO A 843 48.82 -6.68 -78.98
CA PRO A 843 49.96 -5.81 -78.70
C PRO A 843 50.29 -5.67 -77.21
N THR A 844 51.57 -5.76 -76.86
CA THR A 844 52.09 -5.48 -75.51
C THR A 844 53.05 -4.27 -75.46
N SER A 845 53.55 -3.77 -76.59
CA SER A 845 54.34 -2.54 -76.63
C SER A 845 54.16 -1.75 -77.93
N TRP A 846 54.24 -0.42 -77.85
CA TRP A 846 54.17 0.51 -78.99
C TRP A 846 55.41 1.39 -79.07
N ASN A 847 55.82 1.73 -80.28
CA ASN A 847 56.84 2.75 -80.54
C ASN A 847 56.44 3.55 -81.78
N TRP A 848 55.97 4.77 -81.53
CA TRP A 848 55.66 5.76 -82.54
C TRP A 848 56.90 6.61 -82.83
N SER A 849 57.20 6.84 -84.11
CA SER A 849 58.06 7.92 -84.57
C SER A 849 57.23 8.87 -85.41
N PHE A 850 57.25 10.15 -85.06
CA PHE A 850 56.40 11.15 -85.69
C PHE A 850 57.04 11.79 -86.93
N GLY A 851 58.30 11.47 -87.23
CA GLY A 851 59.00 11.97 -88.42
C GLY A 851 59.67 13.34 -88.25
N ASP A 852 59.55 13.97 -87.08
CA ASP A 852 60.24 15.23 -86.71
C ASP A 852 61.38 15.02 -85.70
N GLY A 853 61.82 13.76 -85.54
CA GLY A 853 62.86 13.35 -84.58
C GLY A 853 62.31 12.91 -83.22
N THR A 854 61.02 13.14 -82.94
CA THR A 854 60.39 12.73 -81.68
C THR A 854 59.69 11.36 -81.78
N THR A 855 59.55 10.71 -80.63
CA THR A 855 58.94 9.38 -80.51
C THR A 855 57.99 9.28 -79.31
N SER A 856 57.16 8.24 -79.26
CA SER A 856 56.31 7.93 -78.12
C SER A 856 56.11 6.42 -77.95
N THR A 857 56.07 5.95 -76.70
CA THR A 857 55.75 4.56 -76.35
C THR A 857 54.29 4.35 -75.94
N LEU A 858 53.51 5.42 -75.84
CA LEU A 858 52.07 5.34 -75.56
C LEU A 858 51.32 4.70 -76.74
N GLN A 859 50.30 3.90 -76.43
CA GLN A 859 49.43 3.29 -77.45
C GLN A 859 48.75 4.35 -78.32
N ASN A 860 48.20 5.40 -77.70
CA ASN A 860 47.44 6.47 -78.36
C ASN A 860 48.01 7.85 -78.00
N PRO A 861 49.14 8.26 -78.60
CA PRO A 861 49.80 9.51 -78.23
C PRO A 861 49.17 10.73 -78.88
N LYS A 862 49.34 11.88 -78.23
CA LYS A 862 49.13 13.20 -78.80
C LYS A 862 50.51 13.79 -79.13
N HIS A 863 50.69 14.30 -80.34
CA HIS A 863 51.94 14.93 -80.77
C HIS A 863 51.70 16.30 -81.40
N THR A 864 52.60 17.26 -81.17
CA THR A 864 52.48 18.62 -81.72
C THR A 864 53.66 18.93 -82.63
N TYR A 865 53.38 19.09 -83.91
CA TYR A 865 54.36 19.48 -84.91
C TYR A 865 54.52 21.01 -84.90
N SER A 866 55.69 21.48 -84.46
CA SER A 866 55.95 22.91 -84.25
C SER A 866 56.42 23.65 -85.51
N ALA A 867 56.79 22.93 -86.57
CA ALA A 867 57.27 23.50 -87.82
C ALA A 867 56.40 23.03 -89.01
N ALA A 868 56.41 23.81 -90.09
CA ALA A 868 55.81 23.40 -91.35
C ALA A 868 56.64 22.27 -91.98
N GLY A 869 55.96 21.26 -92.52
CA GLY A 869 56.62 20.09 -93.08
C GLY A 869 55.63 18.97 -93.44
N SER A 870 56.12 18.00 -94.21
CA SER A 870 55.42 16.76 -94.49
C SER A 870 56.08 15.64 -93.69
N TYR A 871 55.35 15.07 -92.73
CA TYR A 871 55.88 14.15 -91.75
C TYR A 871 55.45 12.71 -92.01
N THR A 872 56.45 11.83 -92.08
CA THR A 872 56.26 10.38 -92.19
C THR A 872 56.18 9.78 -90.80
N ILE A 873 55.05 9.14 -90.49
CA ILE A 873 54.88 8.47 -89.20
C ILE A 873 55.23 6.98 -89.30
N LYS A 874 55.78 6.42 -88.23
CA LYS A 874 56.08 5.00 -88.11
C LYS A 874 55.52 4.48 -86.79
N LEU A 875 54.81 3.36 -86.82
CA LEU A 875 54.39 2.64 -85.62
C LEU A 875 55.01 1.25 -85.65
N THR A 876 55.74 0.89 -84.59
CA THR A 876 56.16 -0.48 -84.31
C THR A 876 55.33 -1.02 -83.15
N VAL A 877 54.73 -2.18 -83.33
CA VAL A 877 53.90 -2.85 -82.32
C VAL A 877 54.47 -4.26 -82.06
N THR A 878 54.64 -4.63 -80.80
CA THR A 878 55.24 -5.91 -80.38
C THR A 878 54.26 -6.71 -79.55
N ASN A 879 54.27 -8.03 -79.69
CA ASN A 879 53.71 -8.99 -78.75
C ASN A 879 54.71 -10.13 -78.51
N ALA A 880 54.29 -11.18 -77.80
CA ALA A 880 55.14 -12.36 -77.53
C ALA A 880 55.61 -13.11 -78.80
N ALA A 881 54.93 -12.94 -79.95
CA ALA A 881 55.34 -13.50 -81.24
C ALA A 881 56.33 -12.63 -82.04
N GLY A 882 56.63 -11.42 -81.55
CA GLY A 882 57.58 -10.48 -82.14
C GLY A 882 56.95 -9.15 -82.55
N SER A 883 57.73 -8.31 -83.24
CA SER A 883 57.32 -6.97 -83.65
C SER A 883 56.93 -6.89 -85.12
N THR A 884 55.90 -6.08 -85.40
CA THR A 884 55.53 -5.60 -86.74
C THR A 884 55.73 -4.09 -86.78
N THR A 885 55.96 -3.54 -87.98
CA THR A 885 56.17 -2.10 -88.16
C THR A 885 55.42 -1.61 -89.40
N ALA A 886 54.69 -0.51 -89.27
CA ALA A 886 54.03 0.17 -90.38
C ALA A 886 54.54 1.60 -90.50
N THR A 887 54.83 2.02 -91.73
CA THR A 887 55.24 3.38 -92.07
C THR A 887 54.16 4.02 -92.94
N LYS A 888 53.69 5.21 -92.56
CA LYS A 888 52.82 6.04 -93.41
C LYS A 888 53.59 7.29 -93.81
N ASN A 889 54.04 7.29 -95.06
CA ASN A 889 54.80 8.38 -95.64
C ASN A 889 53.93 9.62 -95.81
N ASN A 890 54.47 10.80 -95.48
CA ASN A 890 53.79 12.10 -95.67
C ASN A 890 52.38 12.14 -95.08
N TYR A 891 52.18 11.46 -93.95
CA TYR A 891 50.86 11.22 -93.40
C TYR A 891 50.26 12.45 -92.71
N ILE A 892 51.12 13.29 -92.14
CA ILE A 892 50.74 14.59 -91.56
C ILE A 892 51.39 15.71 -92.35
N VAL A 893 50.60 16.67 -92.83
CA VAL A 893 51.07 17.83 -93.60
C VAL A 893 50.80 19.11 -92.83
N VAL A 894 51.86 19.75 -92.36
CA VAL A 894 51.79 21.00 -91.60
C VAL A 894 52.20 22.15 -92.51
N SER A 895 51.30 23.10 -92.75
CA SER A 895 51.61 24.33 -93.48
C SER A 895 52.19 25.40 -92.55
N LYS A 896 52.90 26.38 -93.12
CA LYS A 896 53.31 27.58 -92.36
C LYS A 896 52.04 28.34 -91.98
N ALA A 897 51.96 28.81 -90.73
CA ALA A 897 50.88 29.67 -90.26
C ALA A 897 50.82 30.98 -91.05
#